data_AF-M4WVA5-F1
#
_entry.id   AF-M4WVA5-F1
#
_cell.length_a   1.000
_cell.length_b   1.000
_cell.length_c   1.000
_cell.angle_alpha   90.00
_cell.angle_beta   90.00
_cell.angle_gamma   90.00
#
_symmetry.space_group_name_H-M   'P 1'
#
loop_
_entity.id
_entity.type
_entity.pdbx_description
1 polymer ?
#
loop_
_entity_poly.entity_id
_entity_poly.type
_entity_poly.pdbx_seq_one_letter_code
_entity_poly.pdbx_strand_id
1 'polypeptide(L)'
;MSTGLLEQRAKYPNSGYEYGYGRSGLSDADGNGRKEVDCSHLLNLMLKDAGYSIPYLSTSQLAGATTHFDFIAAADAQPGDIALWTSMGHTGVVESFGEPRIKGTFFGSQTSTGPKSARFGAGSGYWPMPNKYLRPKPEFRTGAQAAPAAAPAATPAPAAAKSTVKPTINFEYPIRQSNGQKFNTPEQLYALLEKESSGHYLLGSHGFWHGGIHFSEASAPQCVRLQPVRCIADGEVVAYRLNKDYLQSSYTGSAQCTNLRYSSSFCLVRHTYNSPPNPAKDSNKDKQNSLAFYSLYMHLLPFAHYAPDEEKPAQRFKVVAGDWPARNVPVDEAGSEVLGMIPKSTEFEILDERDSADGKYRFAQGRITKGKIGSKKEGDVVWFASHENGQPIKNSAGKQRLQKVLPPERLHPGYWVGKVQATVTAGSGIKVRGAPEGTKGGAQVAPNQILCTGSVVEFESDKVQWLQLEDGKNYPMAECTLVPGKGGLKGEGTLPSTFWICVADTGKGKMVNRNSVVPDRFDSVVPLATAIKAGDPIGYMGLYETPTANGSRTGKHQVHVEVFTSDTQLQAFLSNEAKLQDGRQYLRLPANTELADRLVLDNTPATLPPKTLQLQHGHVVPLDKCPISKDSKGQEWHQIEVSEGRQSINGYLKKTNGASTVLETVSQYDLAKLGFRIVEEQNSNSDGFLDKDNMPIFFKDLYNEIDAVGDKNGEVTPQELKEGLRAPDLRERWSKLVAHHPTEWQAKSSEVKWQRLTSLLSSNPELLKHEQERIDNLVFWNDLSPLALPASVHHFHPIAFIAQLTDKVPDDEFTYLARTIYGEARGQSYESKIAVGWIIRNRLATGRWGDSYKSVVTARLQFTCWSQSIDPNGYAAIHNPVGQPWEDCKHAAREVMNATDDSNPLPGAVNYYSPTAQAQLHAVNPDVYPETPPFAIESKRVQNPTGVRNEDYRFYKN
;
A
#
# COMPACT_ATOMS: atom_id res chain seq x y z
N MET A 1 29.53 -11.14 4.91
CA MET A 1 29.32 -10.29 6.11
C MET A 1 30.17 -9.04 5.97
N SER A 2 29.60 -7.84 6.08
CA SER A 2 30.38 -6.59 6.08
C SER A 2 31.17 -6.50 7.39
N THR A 3 32.46 -6.13 7.29
CA THR A 3 33.30 -5.83 8.45
C THR A 3 32.86 -4.56 9.17
N GLY A 4 31.91 -3.77 8.64
CA GLY A 4 31.48 -2.50 9.24
C GLY A 4 32.52 -1.38 9.18
N LEU A 5 33.70 -1.65 8.61
CA LEU A 5 34.83 -0.74 8.58
C LEU A 5 34.63 0.39 7.57
N LEU A 6 34.14 0.09 6.36
CA LEU A 6 33.94 1.12 5.33
C LEU A 6 32.87 2.14 5.72
N GLU A 7 31.88 1.69 6.48
CA GLU A 7 30.80 2.50 7.02
C GLU A 7 31.31 3.56 8.01
N GLN A 8 32.49 3.35 8.61
CA GLN A 8 33.10 4.35 9.51
C GLN A 8 33.85 5.46 8.78
N ARG A 9 34.08 5.34 7.46
CA ARG A 9 34.86 6.32 6.66
C ARG A 9 34.37 7.76 6.84
N ALA A 10 33.06 7.97 6.94
CA ALA A 10 32.46 9.29 7.09
C ALA A 10 32.88 10.01 8.39
N LYS A 11 33.26 9.26 9.44
CA LYS A 11 33.76 9.81 10.71
C LYS A 11 35.19 10.32 10.62
N TYR A 12 35.91 9.96 9.56
CA TYR A 12 37.32 10.30 9.35
C TYR A 12 37.52 11.12 8.06
N PRO A 13 36.88 12.29 7.90
CA PRO A 13 37.04 13.11 6.72
C PRO A 13 38.44 13.72 6.65
N ASN A 14 39.01 13.82 5.45
CA ASN A 14 40.33 14.43 5.25
C ASN A 14 40.42 15.86 5.82
N SER A 15 39.32 16.62 5.78
CA SER A 15 39.28 17.99 6.32
C SER A 15 39.47 18.08 7.83
N GLY A 16 39.24 17.00 8.59
CA GLY A 16 39.37 16.99 10.05
C GLY A 16 40.59 16.21 10.57
N TYR A 17 41.34 15.56 9.68
CA TYR A 17 42.47 14.70 10.04
C TYR A 17 43.63 14.86 9.07
N GLU A 18 44.84 14.74 9.56
CA GLU A 18 46.04 14.62 8.73
C GLU A 18 46.93 13.47 9.20
N TYR A 19 48.01 13.22 8.47
CA TYR A 19 48.90 12.13 8.81
C TYR A 19 49.89 12.54 9.90
N GLY A 20 49.98 11.73 10.96
CA GLY A 20 51.08 11.83 11.92
C GLY A 20 51.57 10.46 12.31
N TYR A 21 52.86 10.20 12.08
CA TYR A 21 53.49 8.93 12.42
C TYR A 21 53.40 8.66 13.93
N GLY A 22 52.82 7.52 14.32
CA GLY A 22 52.61 7.14 15.72
C GLY A 22 51.52 7.92 16.45
N ARG A 23 50.74 8.76 15.73
CA ARG A 23 49.69 9.59 16.34
C ARG A 23 48.34 8.88 16.34
N SER A 24 47.58 9.07 17.41
CA SER A 24 46.37 8.30 17.73
C SER A 24 45.08 8.85 17.11
N GLY A 25 45.10 10.01 16.46
CA GLY A 25 43.91 10.67 15.92
C GLY A 25 43.04 11.36 16.96
N LEU A 26 43.55 11.57 18.19
CA LEU A 26 42.79 12.18 19.29
C LEU A 26 43.13 13.65 19.55
N SER A 27 44.31 14.10 19.14
CA SER A 27 44.80 15.47 19.33
C SER A 27 45.16 16.10 17.99
N ASP A 28 45.13 17.43 17.95
CA ASP A 28 45.71 18.30 16.93
C ASP A 28 47.00 18.88 17.55
N ALA A 29 48.14 18.29 17.22
CA ALA A 29 49.42 18.56 17.86
C ALA A 29 50.16 19.76 17.26
N ASP A 30 49.89 20.14 16.01
CA ASP A 30 50.48 21.31 15.36
C ASP A 30 49.55 22.56 15.36
N GLY A 31 48.29 22.39 15.78
CA GLY A 31 47.32 23.47 15.97
C GLY A 31 46.67 23.96 14.69
N ASN A 32 46.74 23.18 13.60
CA ASN A 32 46.21 23.57 12.29
C ASN A 32 44.70 23.28 12.13
N GLY A 33 44.04 22.76 13.16
CA GLY A 33 42.63 22.40 13.18
C GLY A 33 42.35 20.95 12.75
N ARG A 34 43.38 20.12 12.53
CA ARG A 34 43.25 18.73 12.07
C ARG A 34 43.96 17.78 13.03
N LYS A 35 43.31 16.66 13.34
CA LYS A 35 43.90 15.65 14.24
C LYS A 35 44.89 14.78 13.48
N GLU A 36 46.06 14.51 14.05
CA GLU A 36 47.04 13.64 13.39
C GLU A 36 46.80 12.17 13.71
N VAL A 37 46.72 11.34 12.66
CA VAL A 37 46.46 9.90 12.78
C VAL A 37 47.31 9.10 11.80
N ASP A 38 47.99 8.05 12.27
CA ASP A 38 48.65 7.09 11.38
C ASP A 38 47.70 6.01 10.85
N CYS A 39 48.19 5.19 9.91
CA CYS A 39 47.37 4.19 9.25
C CYS A 39 46.83 3.08 10.17
N SER A 40 47.61 2.62 11.15
CA SER A 40 47.19 1.60 12.11
C SER A 40 46.25 2.15 13.17
N HIS A 41 46.46 3.39 13.62
CA HIS A 41 45.58 4.06 14.57
C HIS A 41 44.24 4.41 13.93
N LEU A 42 44.22 4.85 12.67
CA LEU A 42 42.97 5.04 11.92
C LEU A 42 42.19 3.72 11.82
N LEU A 43 42.86 2.62 11.45
CA LEU A 43 42.22 1.31 11.39
C LEU A 43 41.65 0.89 12.76
N ASN A 44 42.39 1.09 13.85
CA ASN A 44 41.93 0.79 15.20
C ASN A 44 40.72 1.62 15.62
N LEU A 45 40.69 2.90 15.28
CA LEU A 45 39.53 3.76 15.51
C LEU A 45 38.30 3.28 14.70
N MET A 46 38.50 2.92 13.42
CA MET A 46 37.45 2.36 12.58
C MET A 46 36.95 1.00 13.09
N LEU A 47 37.83 0.13 13.63
CA LEU A 47 37.44 -1.13 14.26
C LEU A 47 36.57 -0.91 15.50
N LYS A 48 36.98 0.00 16.40
CA LYS A 48 36.20 0.34 17.60
C LYS A 48 34.83 0.91 17.25
N ASP A 49 34.80 1.84 16.30
CA ASP A 49 33.56 2.45 15.81
C ASP A 49 32.65 1.46 15.08
N ALA A 50 33.23 0.43 14.46
CA ALA A 50 32.49 -0.68 13.86
C ALA A 50 32.01 -1.71 14.91
N GLY A 51 32.32 -1.53 16.19
CA GLY A 51 31.88 -2.38 17.30
C GLY A 51 32.83 -3.53 17.63
N TYR A 52 34.08 -3.49 17.19
CA TYR A 52 35.07 -4.52 17.53
C TYR A 52 35.81 -4.19 18.83
N SER A 53 35.82 -5.14 19.75
CA SER A 53 36.66 -5.18 20.93
C SER A 53 38.01 -5.86 20.60
N ILE A 54 38.77 -5.23 19.70
CA ILE A 54 40.12 -5.68 19.30
C ILE A 54 41.14 -4.67 19.85
N PRO A 55 42.19 -5.11 20.56
CA PRO A 55 43.23 -4.21 21.04
C PRO A 55 43.98 -3.56 19.88
N TYR A 56 44.55 -2.38 20.12
CA TYR A 56 45.39 -1.72 19.12
C TYR A 56 46.59 -2.60 18.76
N LEU A 57 46.81 -2.77 17.45
CA LEU A 57 47.95 -3.46 16.88
C LEU A 57 48.60 -2.56 15.82
N SER A 58 49.92 -2.41 15.90
CA SER A 58 50.69 -1.75 14.84
C SER A 58 50.67 -2.56 13.55
N THR A 59 51.00 -1.93 12.41
CA THR A 59 51.02 -2.60 11.11
C THR A 59 51.92 -3.85 11.07
N SER A 60 53.04 -3.86 11.80
CA SER A 60 53.92 -5.03 11.89
C SER A 60 53.30 -6.16 12.70
N GLN A 61 52.56 -5.83 13.76
CA GLN A 61 51.85 -6.82 14.59
C GLN A 61 50.65 -7.43 13.85
N LEU A 62 49.95 -6.65 13.02
CA LEU A 62 48.85 -7.14 12.17
C LEU A 62 49.29 -8.26 11.21
N ALA A 63 50.56 -8.28 10.79
CA ALA A 63 51.08 -9.29 9.87
C ALA A 63 51.02 -10.74 10.40
N GLY A 64 50.88 -10.92 11.71
CA GLY A 64 50.75 -12.20 12.42
C GLY A 64 49.55 -12.30 13.35
N ALA A 65 48.57 -11.40 13.25
CA ALA A 65 47.47 -11.28 14.21
C ALA A 65 46.32 -12.29 13.99
N THR A 66 46.61 -13.59 14.07
CA THR A 66 45.61 -14.68 13.86
C THR A 66 44.57 -14.79 14.98
N THR A 67 44.81 -14.19 16.15
CA THR A 67 43.85 -14.23 17.26
C THR A 67 42.56 -13.52 16.87
N HIS A 68 42.67 -12.27 16.40
CA HIS A 68 41.53 -11.38 16.15
C HIS A 68 41.12 -11.27 14.68
N PHE A 69 41.92 -11.80 13.75
CA PHE A 69 41.69 -11.69 12.32
C PHE A 69 41.87 -13.03 11.60
N ASP A 70 41.06 -13.23 10.56
CA ASP A 70 41.26 -14.26 9.54
C ASP A 70 42.13 -13.71 8.41
N PHE A 71 43.08 -14.50 7.91
CA PHE A 71 43.86 -14.17 6.72
C PHE A 71 43.10 -14.60 5.48
N ILE A 72 42.83 -13.66 4.58
CA ILE A 72 42.02 -13.88 3.38
C ILE A 72 42.94 -13.90 2.15
N ALA A 73 42.72 -14.85 1.25
CA ALA A 73 43.40 -14.89 -0.03
C ALA A 73 42.96 -13.69 -0.90
N ALA A 74 43.85 -13.17 -1.75
CA ALA A 74 43.57 -11.98 -2.55
C ALA A 74 42.33 -12.13 -3.46
N ALA A 75 42.05 -13.35 -3.94
CA ALA A 75 40.87 -13.66 -4.75
C ALA A 75 39.56 -13.53 -3.95
N ASP A 76 39.60 -13.82 -2.65
CA ASP A 76 38.43 -13.88 -1.76
C ASP A 76 38.22 -12.60 -0.94
N ALA A 77 39.21 -11.70 -0.97
CA ALA A 77 39.12 -10.40 -0.32
C ALA A 77 37.94 -9.60 -0.86
N GLN A 78 37.22 -8.91 0.03
CA GLN A 78 36.02 -8.13 -0.27
C GLN A 78 36.20 -6.68 0.20
N PRO A 79 35.40 -5.74 -0.32
CA PRO A 79 35.26 -4.42 0.30
C PRO A 79 34.95 -4.54 1.79
N GLY A 80 35.68 -3.79 2.62
CA GLY A 80 35.65 -3.89 4.07
C GLY A 80 36.78 -4.74 4.67
N ASP A 81 37.44 -5.60 3.89
CA ASP A 81 38.63 -6.30 4.39
C ASP A 81 39.82 -5.33 4.51
N ILE A 82 40.77 -5.68 5.36
CA ILE A 82 41.94 -4.86 5.65
C ILE A 82 43.06 -5.28 4.70
N ALA A 83 43.53 -4.36 3.87
CA ALA A 83 44.71 -4.51 3.03
C ALA A 83 45.99 -4.18 3.81
N LEU A 84 46.98 -5.09 3.75
CA LEU A 84 48.24 -4.94 4.47
C LEU A 84 49.42 -4.94 3.51
N TRP A 85 50.21 -3.86 3.51
CA TRP A 85 51.50 -3.76 2.81
C TRP A 85 52.62 -3.91 3.84
N THR A 86 52.91 -5.16 4.22
CA THR A 86 53.91 -5.48 5.26
C THR A 86 55.30 -4.96 4.92
N SER A 87 55.66 -4.98 3.63
CA SER A 87 56.93 -4.44 3.13
C SER A 87 57.05 -2.92 3.22
N MET A 88 55.91 -2.20 3.28
CA MET A 88 55.85 -0.74 3.34
C MET A 88 55.39 -0.21 4.71
N GLY A 89 55.08 -1.11 5.66
CA GLY A 89 54.56 -0.73 6.98
C GLY A 89 53.19 -0.04 6.94
N HIS A 90 52.37 -0.28 5.91
CA HIS A 90 51.09 0.40 5.72
C HIS A 90 49.86 -0.54 5.79
N THR A 91 48.72 0.00 6.24
CA THR A 91 47.43 -0.71 6.32
C THR A 91 46.26 0.21 5.95
N GLY A 92 45.18 -0.37 5.44
CA GLY A 92 43.94 0.35 5.19
C GLY A 92 42.80 -0.59 4.81
N VAL A 93 41.60 -0.05 4.61
CA VAL A 93 40.39 -0.83 4.36
C VAL A 93 40.08 -0.83 2.87
N VAL A 94 39.94 -2.01 2.27
CA VAL A 94 39.61 -2.16 0.84
C VAL A 94 38.23 -1.57 0.57
N GLU A 95 38.13 -0.68 -0.41
CA GLU A 95 36.87 -0.06 -0.86
C GLU A 95 36.31 -0.75 -2.10
N SER A 96 37.17 -1.17 -3.03
CA SER A 96 36.75 -1.86 -4.25
C SER A 96 37.90 -2.64 -4.91
N PHE A 97 37.55 -3.65 -5.70
CA PHE A 97 38.44 -4.29 -6.67
C PHE A 97 37.95 -3.99 -8.09
N GLY A 98 38.88 -3.78 -9.02
CA GLY A 98 38.58 -3.79 -10.45
C GLY A 98 38.54 -5.22 -11.00
N GLU A 99 37.92 -5.41 -12.16
CA GLU A 99 37.92 -6.68 -12.89
C GLU A 99 38.77 -6.55 -14.18
N PRO A 100 39.78 -7.42 -14.41
CA PRO A 100 40.24 -8.49 -13.52
C PRO A 100 40.87 -7.93 -12.23
N ARG A 101 40.88 -8.73 -11.14
CA ARG A 101 41.34 -8.38 -9.77
C ARG A 101 42.84 -8.12 -9.61
N ILE A 102 43.39 -7.25 -10.46
CA ILE A 102 44.79 -6.82 -10.48
C ILE A 102 44.96 -5.37 -9.99
N LYS A 103 43.87 -4.68 -9.62
CA LYS A 103 43.85 -3.30 -9.11
C LYS A 103 42.62 -3.05 -8.26
N GLY A 104 42.63 -2.01 -7.42
CA GLY A 104 41.51 -1.64 -6.56
C GLY A 104 41.67 -0.27 -5.90
N THR A 105 40.77 0.05 -4.97
CA THR A 105 40.86 1.23 -4.11
C THR A 105 40.76 0.84 -2.64
N PHE A 106 41.42 1.61 -1.78
CA PHE A 106 41.38 1.44 -0.34
C PHE A 106 41.33 2.79 0.38
N PHE A 107 40.73 2.80 1.57
CA PHE A 107 40.71 3.95 2.47
C PHE A 107 41.74 3.75 3.59
N GLY A 108 42.59 4.75 3.81
CA GLY A 108 43.61 4.70 4.85
C GLY A 108 44.26 6.06 5.09
N SER A 109 45.02 6.21 6.18
CA SER A 109 45.75 7.45 6.47
C SER A 109 47.04 7.51 5.67
N GLN A 110 47.04 8.29 4.59
CA GLN A 110 48.15 8.40 3.64
C GLN A 110 49.22 9.35 4.17
N THR A 111 50.50 9.00 4.04
CA THR A 111 51.65 9.76 4.59
C THR A 111 51.66 11.24 4.23
N SER A 112 51.13 11.63 3.07
CA SER A 112 51.12 13.02 2.59
C SER A 112 49.79 13.77 2.78
N THR A 113 48.70 13.10 3.15
CA THR A 113 47.36 13.72 3.15
C THR A 113 46.42 13.31 4.29
N GLY A 114 46.81 12.35 5.15
CA GLY A 114 45.89 11.79 6.15
C GLY A 114 44.81 10.88 5.53
N PRO A 115 43.67 10.65 6.22
CA PRO A 115 42.62 9.74 5.78
C PRO A 115 42.08 10.08 4.39
N LYS A 116 42.29 9.17 3.44
CA LYS A 116 41.85 9.34 2.05
C LYS A 116 41.77 7.99 1.32
N SER A 117 40.92 7.93 0.30
CA SER A 117 40.90 6.84 -0.68
C SER A 117 42.12 6.92 -1.60
N ALA A 118 42.79 5.80 -1.84
CA ALA A 118 43.91 5.66 -2.77
C ALA A 118 43.73 4.40 -3.64
N ARG A 119 44.36 4.40 -4.82
CA ARG A 119 44.36 3.26 -5.75
C ARG A 119 45.53 2.33 -5.43
N PHE A 120 45.35 1.02 -5.60
CA PHE A 120 46.41 0.01 -5.49
C PHE A 120 46.40 -0.95 -6.70
N GLY A 121 47.53 -1.64 -6.93
CA GLY A 121 47.71 -2.60 -8.01
C GLY A 121 48.05 -1.96 -9.37
N ALA A 122 47.75 -2.65 -10.46
CA ALA A 122 48.14 -2.24 -11.81
C ALA A 122 47.68 -0.82 -12.16
N GLY A 123 48.63 0.06 -12.46
CA GLY A 123 48.38 1.45 -12.84
C GLY A 123 48.15 2.41 -11.67
N SER A 124 48.42 2.02 -10.42
CA SER A 124 48.31 2.90 -9.24
C SER A 124 49.47 3.90 -9.07
N GLY A 125 50.62 3.63 -9.69
CA GLY A 125 51.84 4.44 -9.62
C GLY A 125 52.66 4.25 -8.33
N TYR A 126 52.02 4.16 -7.16
CA TYR A 126 52.71 4.08 -5.86
C TYR A 126 52.37 2.82 -5.06
N TRP A 127 51.08 2.46 -4.92
CA TRP A 127 50.66 1.32 -4.09
C TRP A 127 50.62 0.02 -4.91
N PRO A 128 51.52 -0.95 -4.67
CA PRO A 128 51.44 -2.26 -5.32
C PRO A 128 50.24 -3.05 -4.79
N MET A 129 50.03 -4.27 -5.29
CA MET A 129 49.03 -5.17 -4.69
C MET A 129 49.37 -5.41 -3.20
N PRO A 130 48.39 -5.38 -2.28
CA PRO A 130 48.58 -5.72 -0.87
C PRO A 130 49.26 -7.09 -0.69
N ASN A 131 50.16 -7.19 0.29
CA ASN A 131 50.85 -8.43 0.60
C ASN A 131 49.93 -9.44 1.29
N LYS A 132 48.97 -8.97 2.09
CA LYS A 132 47.98 -9.80 2.80
C LYS A 132 46.65 -9.06 2.92
N TYR A 133 45.58 -9.82 3.12
CA TYR A 133 44.26 -9.31 3.49
C TYR A 133 43.82 -9.91 4.82
N LEU A 134 43.22 -9.10 5.68
CA LEU A 134 42.71 -9.51 6.98
C LEU A 134 41.22 -9.22 7.09
N ARG A 135 40.47 -10.13 7.68
CA ARG A 135 39.08 -9.92 8.08
C ARG A 135 38.96 -10.00 9.59
N PRO A 136 38.47 -8.97 10.30
CA PRO A 136 38.29 -9.05 11.73
C PRO A 136 37.24 -10.11 12.06
N LYS A 137 37.59 -11.01 12.97
CA LYS A 137 36.76 -12.15 13.32
C LYS A 137 35.47 -11.68 14.02
N PRO A 138 34.29 -12.17 13.59
CA PRO A 138 33.01 -11.72 14.12
C PRO A 138 32.89 -11.86 15.65
N GLU A 139 33.53 -12.85 16.28
CA GLU A 139 33.43 -13.04 17.74
C GLU A 139 34.04 -11.89 18.57
N PHE A 140 34.93 -11.07 17.99
CA PHE A 140 35.43 -9.87 18.67
C PHE A 140 34.56 -8.65 18.40
N ARG A 141 33.50 -8.78 17.60
CA ARG A 141 32.49 -7.74 17.44
C ARG A 141 31.43 -7.93 18.52
N THR A 142 31.22 -6.93 19.36
CA THR A 142 30.17 -7.01 20.38
C THR A 142 28.82 -7.19 19.67
N GLY A 143 28.18 -8.33 19.89
CA GLY A 143 26.87 -8.67 19.33
C GLY A 143 26.84 -9.64 18.14
N ALA A 144 27.83 -10.52 17.92
CA ALA A 144 27.78 -11.49 16.82
C ALA A 144 27.86 -12.97 17.26
N GLN A 145 26.84 -13.76 16.91
CA GLN A 145 26.94 -15.21 16.71
C GLN A 145 26.78 -15.54 15.21
N ALA A 146 27.48 -16.58 14.77
CA ALA A 146 27.91 -16.82 13.40
C ALA A 146 26.83 -17.28 12.40
N ALA A 147 27.05 -16.96 11.11
CA ALA A 147 26.31 -17.47 9.97
C ALA A 147 27.16 -18.46 9.13
N PRO A 148 26.58 -19.57 8.63
CA PRO A 148 27.20 -20.45 7.63
C PRO A 148 27.16 -19.89 6.19
N ALA A 149 27.87 -20.58 5.31
CA ALA A 149 28.36 -20.19 3.98
C ALA A 149 27.32 -19.95 2.86
N ALA A 150 27.77 -19.19 1.84
CA ALA A 150 26.99 -18.64 0.74
C ALA A 150 26.78 -19.61 -0.46
N ALA A 151 25.59 -19.49 -1.08
CA ALA A 151 25.21 -20.00 -2.40
C ALA A 151 25.06 -18.81 -3.41
N PRO A 152 25.04 -19.04 -4.74
CA PRO A 152 25.54 -18.11 -5.76
C PRO A 152 24.63 -16.92 -6.12
N ALA A 153 25.26 -15.89 -6.70
CA ALA A 153 24.70 -14.59 -7.07
C ALA A 153 23.69 -14.64 -8.25
N ALA A 154 22.61 -13.89 -8.10
CA ALA A 154 21.66 -13.57 -9.16
C ALA A 154 22.14 -12.38 -10.02
N THR A 155 21.87 -12.49 -11.32
CA THR A 155 22.25 -11.57 -12.41
C THR A 155 21.53 -10.20 -12.33
N PRO A 156 22.14 -9.08 -12.78
CA PRO A 156 21.57 -7.73 -12.64
C PRO A 156 20.55 -7.37 -13.73
N ALA A 157 19.54 -6.57 -13.38
CA ALA A 157 18.56 -6.01 -14.32
C ALA A 157 19.04 -4.68 -14.96
N PRO A 158 18.56 -4.32 -16.17
CA PRO A 158 19.14 -3.27 -17.02
C PRO A 158 18.64 -1.84 -16.76
N ALA A 159 19.43 -0.89 -17.28
CA ALA A 159 19.37 0.56 -17.05
C ALA A 159 18.13 1.31 -17.59
N ALA A 160 17.93 2.48 -16.98
CA ALA A 160 16.76 3.37 -17.01
C ALA A 160 16.45 4.07 -18.35
N ALA A 161 15.15 4.33 -18.55
CA ALA A 161 14.62 5.29 -19.52
C ALA A 161 13.98 6.50 -18.77
N LYS A 162 14.02 7.67 -19.42
CA LYS A 162 13.83 9.02 -18.84
C LYS A 162 12.38 9.34 -18.38
N SER A 163 12.30 9.81 -17.14
CA SER A 163 11.43 10.84 -16.50
C SER A 163 10.02 11.13 -17.04
N THR A 164 9.01 10.65 -16.27
CA THR A 164 7.83 11.40 -15.78
C THR A 164 7.37 10.68 -14.49
N VAL A 165 7.73 11.15 -13.30
CA VAL A 165 7.76 10.25 -12.14
C VAL A 165 6.52 10.37 -11.24
N LYS A 166 5.66 9.36 -11.34
CA LYS A 166 4.78 8.86 -10.27
C LYS A 166 5.60 8.08 -9.24
N PRO A 167 5.11 7.81 -8.02
CA PRO A 167 5.66 6.76 -7.17
C PRO A 167 5.81 5.50 -8.00
N THR A 168 6.93 4.78 -7.84
CA THR A 168 7.23 3.62 -8.69
C THR A 168 6.22 2.48 -8.54
N ILE A 169 5.35 2.51 -7.53
CA ILE A 169 4.34 1.49 -7.24
C ILE A 169 2.98 2.09 -6.89
N ASN A 170 1.90 1.40 -7.26
CA ASN A 170 0.53 1.74 -6.87
C ASN A 170 0.19 1.15 -5.49
N PHE A 171 -0.80 1.74 -4.82
CA PHE A 171 -1.36 1.24 -3.55
C PHE A 171 -2.88 1.04 -3.63
N GLU A 172 -3.39 0.03 -2.94
CA GLU A 172 -4.81 -0.26 -2.70
C GLU A 172 -5.04 -0.78 -1.27
N TYR A 173 -6.24 -0.60 -0.73
CA TYR A 173 -6.61 -1.25 0.53
C TYR A 173 -6.85 -2.75 0.34
N PRO A 174 -6.58 -3.59 1.36
CA PRO A 174 -6.62 -5.05 1.24
C PRO A 174 -8.03 -5.64 1.13
N ILE A 175 -9.07 -4.82 1.32
CA ILE A 175 -10.47 -5.25 1.18
C ILE A 175 -11.24 -4.31 0.25
N ARG A 176 -12.27 -4.85 -0.39
CA ARG A 176 -13.20 -4.10 -1.27
C ARG A 176 -14.59 -4.09 -0.67
N GLN A 177 -15.42 -3.15 -1.12
CA GLN A 177 -16.85 -3.14 -0.82
C GLN A 177 -17.52 -4.40 -1.39
N SER A 178 -18.73 -4.72 -0.91
CA SER A 178 -19.49 -5.91 -1.33
C SER A 178 -19.75 -5.96 -2.84
N ASN A 179 -19.91 -4.80 -3.48
CA ASN A 179 -20.06 -4.65 -4.93
C ASN A 179 -18.74 -4.71 -5.72
N GLY A 180 -17.59 -4.91 -5.05
CA GLY A 180 -16.26 -4.95 -5.67
C GLY A 180 -15.61 -3.59 -5.90
N GLN A 181 -16.24 -2.49 -5.49
CA GLN A 181 -15.64 -1.15 -5.56
C GLN A 181 -14.59 -0.95 -4.46
N LYS A 182 -13.69 0.00 -4.71
CA LYS A 182 -12.65 0.40 -3.75
C LYS A 182 -13.26 1.27 -2.66
N PHE A 183 -12.66 1.23 -1.48
CA PHE A 183 -12.88 2.29 -0.49
C PHE A 183 -12.07 3.52 -0.87
N ASN A 184 -12.64 4.70 -0.61
CA ASN A 184 -12.08 5.97 -1.05
C ASN A 184 -11.34 6.71 0.06
N THR A 185 -11.63 6.39 1.32
CA THR A 185 -11.00 7.04 2.48
C THR A 185 -10.65 6.03 3.58
N PRO A 186 -9.60 6.30 4.39
CA PRO A 186 -9.25 5.43 5.51
C PRO A 186 -10.34 5.39 6.60
N GLU A 187 -11.14 6.45 6.77
CA GLU A 187 -12.24 6.50 7.75
C GLU A 187 -13.28 5.41 7.50
N GLN A 188 -13.56 5.10 6.23
CA GLN A 188 -14.46 4.01 5.87
C GLN A 188 -13.93 2.65 6.36
N LEU A 189 -12.61 2.44 6.34
CA LEU A 189 -11.97 1.21 6.80
C LEU A 189 -11.91 1.14 8.32
N TYR A 190 -11.61 2.25 9.00
CA TYR A 190 -11.63 2.30 10.46
C TYR A 190 -13.02 1.99 11.02
N ALA A 191 -14.08 2.49 10.38
CA ALA A 191 -15.46 2.16 10.74
C ALA A 191 -15.79 0.65 10.57
N LEU A 192 -15.09 -0.05 9.68
CA LEU A 192 -15.21 -1.51 9.57
C LEU A 192 -14.46 -2.22 10.70
N LEU A 193 -13.26 -1.76 11.05
CA LEU A 193 -12.47 -2.32 12.15
C LEU A 193 -13.17 -2.20 13.51
N GLU A 194 -14.02 -1.20 13.71
CA GLU A 194 -14.87 -1.10 14.91
C GLU A 194 -15.80 -2.31 15.10
N LYS A 195 -16.06 -3.10 14.07
CA LYS A 195 -16.88 -4.32 14.17
C LYS A 195 -16.08 -5.50 14.72
N GLU A 196 -14.77 -5.44 14.70
CA GLU A 196 -13.91 -6.48 15.25
C GLU A 196 -13.95 -6.47 16.79
N SER A 197 -13.83 -7.66 17.38
CA SER A 197 -13.73 -7.86 18.83
C SER A 197 -12.29 -8.05 19.30
N SER A 198 -11.36 -8.36 18.38
CA SER A 198 -9.94 -8.56 18.64
C SER A 198 -9.11 -8.37 17.36
N GLY A 199 -7.78 -8.48 17.46
CA GLY A 199 -6.88 -8.35 16.31
C GLY A 199 -6.68 -6.91 15.86
N HIS A 200 -6.70 -5.97 16.80
CA HIS A 200 -6.37 -4.57 16.55
C HIS A 200 -4.85 -4.40 16.57
N TYR A 201 -4.30 -3.64 15.63
CA TYR A 201 -2.95 -3.08 15.79
C TYR A 201 -3.04 -2.12 16.96
N LEU A 202 -2.23 -2.15 18.02
CA LEU A 202 -0.87 -2.70 18.12
C LEU A 202 -0.71 -3.81 19.17
N LEU A 203 -1.73 -4.09 19.99
CA LEU A 203 -1.65 -5.06 21.08
C LEU A 203 -2.80 -6.08 21.00
N GLY A 204 -2.45 -7.34 21.20
CA GLY A 204 -3.37 -8.44 21.41
C GLY A 204 -3.74 -8.62 22.88
N SER A 205 -4.33 -9.77 23.19
CA SER A 205 -4.63 -10.16 24.57
C SER A 205 -3.35 -10.26 25.41
N HIS A 206 -3.46 -9.93 26.70
CA HIS A 206 -2.35 -10.03 27.68
C HIS A 206 -1.10 -9.22 27.30
N GLY A 207 -1.27 -8.10 26.58
CA GLY A 207 -0.17 -7.21 26.22
C GLY A 207 0.77 -7.77 25.15
N PHE A 208 0.40 -8.83 24.43
CA PHE A 208 1.22 -9.35 23.34
C PHE A 208 1.26 -8.35 22.17
N TRP A 209 2.44 -8.09 21.60
CA TRP A 209 2.56 -7.23 20.43
C TRP A 209 1.83 -7.83 19.22
N HIS A 210 1.02 -7.03 18.56
CA HIS A 210 0.22 -7.43 17.40
C HIS A 210 0.56 -6.54 16.20
N GLY A 211 1.39 -7.06 15.29
CA GLY A 211 2.01 -6.32 14.20
C GLY A 211 1.09 -5.95 13.03
N GLY A 212 -0.21 -6.29 13.12
CA GLY A 212 -1.16 -6.12 12.03
C GLY A 212 -2.59 -5.86 12.48
N ILE A 213 -3.53 -6.05 11.55
CA ILE A 213 -4.97 -5.91 11.77
C ILE A 213 -5.71 -7.14 11.27
N HIS A 214 -6.82 -7.47 11.92
CA HIS A 214 -7.73 -8.51 11.45
C HIS A 214 -8.88 -7.90 10.66
N PHE A 215 -9.26 -8.56 9.58
CA PHE A 215 -10.60 -8.43 9.01
C PHE A 215 -11.28 -9.78 9.14
N SER A 216 -12.50 -9.79 9.69
CA SER A 216 -13.33 -10.99 9.80
C SER A 216 -14.61 -10.87 8.98
N GLU A 217 -15.44 -11.92 9.02
CA GLU A 217 -16.79 -11.90 8.47
C GLU A 217 -17.69 -10.81 9.10
N ALA A 218 -17.34 -10.26 10.27
CA ALA A 218 -18.07 -9.13 10.85
C ALA A 218 -17.80 -7.79 10.13
N SER A 219 -16.54 -7.53 9.77
CA SER A 219 -16.14 -6.29 9.09
C SER A 219 -16.23 -6.38 7.57
N ALA A 220 -15.91 -7.54 7.00
CA ALA A 220 -15.87 -7.77 5.56
C ALA A 220 -16.44 -9.15 5.16
N PRO A 221 -17.74 -9.41 5.39
CA PRO A 221 -18.38 -10.70 5.08
C PRO A 221 -18.24 -11.13 3.62
N GLN A 222 -18.16 -10.17 2.70
CA GLN A 222 -17.89 -10.43 1.28
C GLN A 222 -16.56 -11.17 1.05
N CYS A 223 -15.58 -11.03 1.96
CA CYS A 223 -14.25 -11.63 1.82
C CYS A 223 -14.17 -13.12 2.21
N VAL A 224 -15.26 -13.68 2.73
CA VAL A 224 -15.41 -15.12 2.92
C VAL A 224 -15.54 -15.85 1.58
N ARG A 225 -16.16 -15.20 0.57
CA ARG A 225 -16.46 -15.88 -0.70
C ARG A 225 -16.61 -15.00 -1.95
N LEU A 226 -17.19 -13.81 -1.83
CA LEU A 226 -17.60 -13.02 -2.99
C LEU A 226 -16.45 -12.16 -3.54
N GLN A 227 -15.64 -11.59 -2.66
CA GLN A 227 -14.51 -10.74 -3.02
C GLN A 227 -13.23 -11.32 -2.40
N PRO A 228 -12.12 -11.47 -3.12
CA PRO A 228 -10.88 -11.84 -2.48
C PRO A 228 -10.30 -10.65 -1.71
N VAL A 229 -9.51 -10.96 -0.69
CA VAL A 229 -8.50 -10.07 -0.11
C VAL A 229 -7.54 -9.63 -1.22
N ARG A 230 -7.11 -8.37 -1.19
CA ARG A 230 -6.35 -7.73 -2.28
C ARG A 230 -4.92 -7.41 -1.86
N CYS A 231 -4.01 -7.47 -2.82
CA CYS A 231 -2.63 -7.04 -2.64
C CYS A 231 -2.59 -5.53 -2.42
N ILE A 232 -1.85 -5.08 -1.40
CA ILE A 232 -1.89 -3.68 -0.96
C ILE A 232 -1.07 -2.74 -1.84
N ALA A 233 -0.06 -3.26 -2.55
CA ALA A 233 0.81 -2.47 -3.39
C ALA A 233 1.42 -3.32 -4.51
N ASP A 234 1.92 -2.68 -5.56
CA ASP A 234 2.70 -3.41 -6.56
C ASP A 234 3.95 -4.02 -5.89
N GLY A 235 4.30 -5.24 -6.27
CA GLY A 235 5.42 -5.95 -5.66
C GLY A 235 5.66 -7.32 -6.26
N GLU A 236 6.23 -8.19 -5.44
CA GLU A 236 6.63 -9.54 -5.78
C GLU A 236 6.22 -10.47 -4.64
N VAL A 237 5.43 -11.50 -4.92
CA VAL A 237 5.18 -12.59 -3.97
C VAL A 237 6.49 -13.34 -3.79
N VAL A 238 7.04 -13.27 -2.57
CA VAL A 238 8.35 -13.86 -2.22
C VAL A 238 8.20 -15.22 -1.54
N ALA A 239 7.06 -15.47 -0.89
CA ALA A 239 6.73 -16.76 -0.33
C ALA A 239 5.21 -16.91 -0.17
N TYR A 240 4.73 -18.15 -0.21
CA TYR A 240 3.39 -18.48 0.24
C TYR A 240 3.37 -19.87 0.88
N ARG A 241 2.35 -20.15 1.69
CA ARG A 241 1.96 -21.50 2.10
C ARG A 241 0.48 -21.66 1.74
N LEU A 242 0.12 -22.75 1.08
CA LEU A 242 -1.27 -23.07 0.76
C LEU A 242 -1.61 -24.39 1.43
N ASN A 243 -2.54 -24.38 2.39
CA ASN A 243 -3.00 -25.64 2.94
C ASN A 243 -3.85 -26.40 1.92
N LYS A 244 -3.71 -27.73 1.89
CA LYS A 244 -4.62 -28.57 1.10
C LYS A 244 -6.04 -28.49 1.68
N ASP A 245 -6.16 -28.64 2.99
CA ASP A 245 -7.38 -28.52 3.78
C ASP A 245 -7.05 -27.88 5.15
N TYR A 246 -8.05 -27.55 5.96
CA TYR A 246 -7.82 -26.99 7.29
C TYR A 246 -6.97 -27.91 8.18
N LEU A 247 -6.02 -27.31 8.89
CA LEU A 247 -5.32 -27.98 9.98
C LEU A 247 -6.30 -28.23 11.13
N GLN A 248 -6.01 -29.26 11.92
CA GLN A 248 -6.80 -29.62 13.10
C GLN A 248 -5.90 -29.78 14.31
N SER A 249 -6.39 -29.33 15.46
CA SER A 249 -5.83 -29.63 16.78
C SER A 249 -6.96 -30.02 17.71
N SER A 250 -6.72 -31.01 18.57
CA SER A 250 -7.73 -31.49 19.52
C SER A 250 -7.66 -30.67 20.80
N TYR A 251 -8.84 -30.29 21.33
CA TYR A 251 -8.97 -29.66 22.64
C TYR A 251 -9.95 -30.45 23.51
N THR A 252 -9.51 -30.86 24.70
CA THR A 252 -10.35 -31.57 25.66
C THR A 252 -10.85 -30.58 26.71
N GLY A 253 -12.12 -30.16 26.60
CA GLY A 253 -12.75 -29.36 27.65
C GLY A 253 -13.31 -30.22 28.77
N SER A 254 -13.99 -29.58 29.73
CA SER A 254 -14.57 -30.25 30.90
C SER A 254 -15.68 -31.27 30.57
N ALA A 255 -16.32 -31.15 29.39
CA ALA A 255 -17.45 -32.00 29.00
C ALA A 255 -17.26 -32.77 27.68
N GLN A 256 -16.41 -32.29 26.77
CA GLN A 256 -16.24 -32.90 25.44
C GLN A 256 -14.86 -32.59 24.84
N CYS A 257 -14.40 -33.48 23.96
CA CYS A 257 -13.22 -33.26 23.12
C CYS A 257 -13.66 -32.80 21.73
N THR A 258 -13.10 -31.69 21.25
CA THR A 258 -13.44 -31.08 19.97
C THR A 258 -12.18 -30.86 19.14
N ASN A 259 -12.24 -31.20 17.85
CA ASN A 259 -11.22 -30.79 16.89
C ASN A 259 -11.53 -29.37 16.41
N LEU A 260 -10.54 -28.49 16.58
CA LEU A 260 -10.56 -27.10 16.17
C LEU A 260 -9.82 -26.95 14.85
N ARG A 261 -10.46 -26.30 13.89
CA ARG A 261 -9.94 -26.04 12.55
C ARG A 261 -9.35 -24.65 12.44
N TYR A 262 -8.21 -24.56 11.78
CA TYR A 262 -7.57 -23.28 11.46
C TYR A 262 -6.74 -23.42 10.18
N SER A 263 -6.36 -22.28 9.59
CA SER A 263 -5.44 -22.27 8.44
C SER A 263 -4.12 -21.58 8.79
N SER A 264 -3.03 -22.21 8.35
CA SER A 264 -1.69 -21.63 8.27
C SER A 264 -1.33 -21.16 6.87
N SER A 265 -2.31 -21.11 5.94
CA SER A 265 -2.08 -20.58 4.60
C SER A 265 -1.76 -19.09 4.68
N PHE A 266 -0.75 -18.68 3.93
CA PHE A 266 -0.34 -17.29 3.88
C PHE A 266 0.22 -16.89 2.53
N CYS A 267 0.25 -15.58 2.27
CA CYS A 267 0.98 -14.97 1.18
C CYS A 267 1.86 -13.85 1.74
N LEU A 268 3.14 -13.83 1.37
CA LEU A 268 4.11 -12.80 1.72
C LEU A 268 4.57 -12.08 0.45
N VAL A 269 4.36 -10.77 0.42
CA VAL A 269 4.69 -9.91 -0.73
C VAL A 269 5.77 -8.93 -0.32
N ARG A 270 6.85 -8.84 -1.09
CA ARG A 270 7.87 -7.79 -0.98
C ARG A 270 7.53 -6.63 -1.90
N HIS A 271 7.69 -5.42 -1.39
CA HIS A 271 7.47 -4.18 -2.09
C HIS A 271 8.73 -3.31 -2.03
N THR A 272 8.93 -2.50 -3.07
CA THR A 272 10.00 -1.51 -3.12
C THR A 272 9.39 -0.18 -3.50
N TYR A 273 9.28 0.72 -2.53
CA TYR A 273 8.82 2.08 -2.74
C TYR A 273 10.01 2.99 -3.01
N ASN A 274 9.86 3.86 -4.02
CA ASN A 274 10.66 5.06 -4.17
C ASN A 274 9.69 6.22 -4.40
N SER A 275 9.90 7.31 -3.68
CA SER A 275 9.20 8.58 -3.94
C SER A 275 9.55 9.12 -5.33
N PRO A 276 8.87 10.13 -5.86
CA PRO A 276 9.39 10.90 -6.99
C PRO A 276 10.80 11.48 -6.71
N PRO A 277 11.65 11.64 -7.75
CA PRO A 277 12.92 12.33 -7.67
C PRO A 277 12.69 13.79 -7.33
N ASN A 278 13.53 14.32 -6.44
CA ASN A 278 13.44 15.70 -6.03
C ASN A 278 13.70 16.65 -7.22
N PRO A 279 12.74 17.55 -7.55
CA PRO A 279 12.85 18.45 -8.69
C PRO A 279 13.80 19.64 -8.46
N ALA A 280 14.40 19.77 -7.26
CA ALA A 280 15.33 20.83 -6.93
C ALA A 280 16.53 20.87 -7.91
N LYS A 281 17.10 22.06 -8.10
CA LYS A 281 18.28 22.27 -8.96
C LYS A 281 19.59 22.37 -8.16
N ASP A 282 19.57 21.94 -6.91
CA ASP A 282 20.68 21.98 -5.97
C ASP A 282 21.25 20.57 -5.73
N SER A 283 21.98 20.38 -4.63
CA SER A 283 22.55 19.09 -4.23
C SER A 283 21.51 18.01 -3.91
N ASN A 284 20.22 18.35 -3.84
CA ASN A 284 19.12 17.40 -3.65
C ASN A 284 18.50 16.92 -4.96
N LYS A 285 18.89 17.48 -6.11
CA LYS A 285 18.39 17.07 -7.41
C LYS A 285 18.43 15.54 -7.56
N ASP A 286 17.31 14.98 -8.04
CA ASP A 286 17.14 13.56 -8.35
C ASP A 286 17.19 12.60 -7.13
N LYS A 287 17.32 13.11 -5.89
CA LYS A 287 17.22 12.27 -4.68
C LYS A 287 15.80 11.75 -4.47
N GLN A 288 15.67 10.55 -3.93
CA GLN A 288 14.39 9.88 -3.63
C GLN A 288 14.43 9.28 -2.22
N ASN A 289 13.30 9.31 -1.51
CA ASN A 289 13.10 8.50 -0.32
C ASN A 289 12.73 7.08 -0.76
N SER A 290 13.39 6.09 -0.19
CA SER A 290 13.24 4.68 -0.59
C SER A 290 12.95 3.81 0.62
N LEU A 291 12.11 2.79 0.43
CA LEU A 291 11.81 1.80 1.47
C LEU A 291 11.47 0.45 0.84
N ALA A 292 12.19 -0.60 1.23
CA ALA A 292 11.74 -1.98 1.07
C ALA A 292 10.84 -2.36 2.24
N PHE A 293 9.66 -2.90 1.95
CA PHE A 293 8.72 -3.35 2.97
C PHE A 293 7.97 -4.59 2.50
N TYR A 294 7.26 -5.24 3.40
CA TYR A 294 6.53 -6.46 3.16
C TYR A 294 5.07 -6.31 3.57
N SER A 295 4.19 -7.03 2.88
CA SER A 295 2.84 -7.32 3.36
C SER A 295 2.65 -8.82 3.54
N LEU A 296 2.14 -9.19 4.70
CA LEU A 296 1.84 -10.57 5.06
C LEU A 296 0.32 -10.72 5.22
N TYR A 297 -0.23 -11.77 4.63
CA TYR A 297 -1.64 -12.13 4.70
C TYR A 297 -1.75 -13.54 5.27
N MET A 298 -2.04 -13.66 6.56
CA MET A 298 -2.16 -14.94 7.27
C MET A 298 -3.62 -15.41 7.37
N HIS A 299 -3.80 -16.71 7.59
CA HIS A 299 -5.09 -17.40 7.73
C HIS A 299 -5.95 -17.37 6.45
N LEU A 300 -5.31 -17.51 5.29
CA LEU A 300 -6.03 -17.58 4.01
C LEU A 300 -6.78 -18.92 3.86
N LEU A 301 -7.83 -18.93 3.03
CA LEU A 301 -8.64 -20.11 2.75
C LEU A 301 -7.79 -21.26 2.16
N PRO A 302 -7.90 -22.51 2.66
CA PRO A 302 -7.26 -23.68 2.07
C PRO A 302 -7.82 -24.03 0.68
N PHE A 303 -7.04 -24.75 -0.13
CA PHE A 303 -7.37 -25.05 -1.52
C PHE A 303 -8.65 -25.87 -1.70
N ALA A 304 -8.88 -26.89 -0.87
CA ALA A 304 -10.07 -27.76 -0.96
C ALA A 304 -11.39 -26.99 -0.91
N HIS A 305 -11.38 -25.78 -0.32
CA HIS A 305 -12.55 -24.94 -0.15
C HIS A 305 -12.70 -23.88 -1.25
N TYR A 306 -11.88 -23.87 -2.32
CA TYR A 306 -12.09 -22.95 -3.44
C TYR A 306 -13.20 -23.38 -4.39
N ALA A 307 -13.49 -24.68 -4.42
CA ALA A 307 -14.58 -25.22 -5.21
C ALA A 307 -15.92 -24.57 -4.84
N PRO A 308 -16.88 -24.51 -5.77
CA PRO A 308 -18.23 -24.12 -5.45
C PRO A 308 -18.90 -25.23 -4.62
N ASP A 309 -18.60 -25.30 -3.32
CA ASP A 309 -19.31 -26.19 -2.40
C ASP A 309 -20.77 -25.73 -2.24
N GLU A 310 -21.64 -26.71 -2.00
CA GLU A 310 -23.05 -26.45 -1.67
C GLU A 310 -23.24 -25.83 -0.27
N GLU A 311 -22.17 -25.72 0.53
CA GLU A 311 -22.23 -25.24 1.90
C GLU A 311 -22.29 -23.70 2.04
N LYS A 312 -23.50 -23.26 2.37
CA LYS A 312 -23.92 -22.11 3.19
C LYS A 312 -23.28 -20.70 2.96
N PRO A 313 -23.37 -20.11 1.75
CA PRO A 313 -23.91 -18.76 1.68
C PRO A 313 -25.42 -18.79 1.99
N ALA A 314 -25.99 -17.66 2.43
CA ALA A 314 -27.44 -17.48 2.42
C ALA A 314 -27.98 -17.88 1.03
N GLN A 315 -28.93 -18.82 1.00
CA GLN A 315 -29.31 -19.46 -0.25
C GLN A 315 -29.84 -18.40 -1.21
N ARG A 316 -29.27 -18.31 -2.42
CA ARG A 316 -29.76 -17.38 -3.43
C ARG A 316 -30.61 -18.11 -4.44
N PHE A 317 -31.76 -17.54 -4.77
CA PHE A 317 -32.65 -18.08 -5.79
C PHE A 317 -33.00 -17.04 -6.82
N LYS A 318 -33.00 -17.45 -8.07
CA LYS A 318 -33.52 -16.69 -9.20
C LYS A 318 -34.90 -17.20 -9.53
N VAL A 319 -35.82 -16.28 -9.76
CA VAL A 319 -37.16 -16.59 -10.22
C VAL A 319 -37.12 -16.92 -11.70
N VAL A 320 -37.35 -18.18 -12.04
CA VAL A 320 -37.41 -18.67 -13.43
C VAL A 320 -38.83 -18.68 -13.98
N ALA A 321 -39.85 -18.73 -13.11
CA ALA A 321 -41.26 -18.57 -13.46
C ALA A 321 -41.98 -17.71 -12.41
N GLY A 322 -42.25 -16.46 -12.75
CA GLY A 322 -42.88 -15.43 -11.90
C GLY A 322 -44.39 -15.60 -11.71
N ASP A 323 -45.02 -14.58 -11.13
CA ASP A 323 -46.47 -14.44 -10.97
C ASP A 323 -47.07 -15.29 -9.83
N TRP A 324 -46.51 -15.13 -8.63
CA TRP A 324 -47.15 -15.54 -7.37
C TRP A 324 -46.89 -14.49 -6.28
N PRO A 325 -47.71 -14.44 -5.23
CA PRO A 325 -47.71 -13.31 -4.30
C PRO A 325 -46.50 -13.31 -3.37
N ALA A 326 -45.86 -12.15 -3.24
CA ALA A 326 -45.01 -11.79 -2.11
C ALA A 326 -45.85 -11.10 -1.03
N ARG A 327 -45.52 -11.32 0.24
CA ARG A 327 -46.27 -10.85 1.40
C ARG A 327 -45.37 -10.19 2.45
N ASN A 328 -45.94 -9.37 3.33
CA ASN A 328 -45.24 -8.76 4.47
C ASN A 328 -44.91 -9.78 5.58
N VAL A 329 -45.77 -10.77 5.78
CA VAL A 329 -45.62 -11.93 6.67
C VAL A 329 -46.21 -13.18 5.97
N PRO A 330 -45.90 -14.41 6.43
CA PRO A 330 -46.52 -15.63 5.91
C PRO A 330 -48.05 -15.55 5.80
N VAL A 331 -48.65 -16.29 4.85
CA VAL A 331 -50.10 -16.16 4.53
C VAL A 331 -51.02 -16.59 5.68
N ASP A 332 -50.51 -17.42 6.57
CA ASP A 332 -51.19 -18.01 7.72
C ASP A 332 -50.97 -17.21 9.02
N GLU A 333 -50.18 -16.12 8.98
CA GLU A 333 -50.02 -15.21 10.10
C GLU A 333 -51.04 -14.04 10.05
N ALA A 334 -51.50 -13.59 11.22
CA ALA A 334 -52.40 -12.46 11.35
C ALA A 334 -51.75 -11.16 10.84
N GLY A 335 -52.44 -10.42 9.97
CA GLY A 335 -51.92 -9.20 9.34
C GLY A 335 -51.16 -9.43 8.02
N SER A 336 -51.28 -10.61 7.41
CA SER A 336 -50.70 -10.91 6.10
C SER A 336 -51.36 -10.14 4.95
N GLU A 337 -50.56 -9.34 4.25
CA GLU A 337 -50.95 -8.53 3.10
C GLU A 337 -50.06 -8.86 1.89
N VAL A 338 -50.65 -8.84 0.69
CA VAL A 338 -49.91 -9.04 -0.57
C VAL A 338 -49.22 -7.74 -0.95
N LEU A 339 -47.89 -7.77 -1.02
CA LEU A 339 -47.05 -6.62 -1.41
C LEU A 339 -46.92 -6.47 -2.93
N GLY A 340 -47.16 -7.54 -3.67
CA GLY A 340 -47.10 -7.58 -5.13
C GLY A 340 -46.84 -8.99 -5.65
N MET A 341 -46.96 -9.17 -6.97
CA MET A 341 -46.59 -10.43 -7.64
C MET A 341 -45.09 -10.42 -7.95
N ILE A 342 -44.44 -11.57 -7.75
CA ILE A 342 -43.00 -11.73 -7.95
C ILE A 342 -42.68 -11.86 -9.45
N PRO A 343 -41.94 -10.91 -10.07
CA PRO A 343 -41.59 -11.00 -11.49
C PRO A 343 -40.53 -12.07 -11.77
N LYS A 344 -40.50 -12.56 -13.02
CA LYS A 344 -39.39 -13.39 -13.53
C LYS A 344 -38.07 -12.62 -13.48
N SER A 345 -36.97 -13.32 -13.20
CA SER A 345 -35.61 -12.79 -13.04
C SER A 345 -35.35 -11.98 -11.78
N THR A 346 -36.34 -11.86 -10.88
CA THR A 346 -36.10 -11.42 -9.50
C THR A 346 -35.15 -12.39 -8.82
N GLU A 347 -34.23 -11.88 -8.00
CA GLU A 347 -33.31 -12.72 -7.23
C GLU A 347 -33.47 -12.43 -5.74
N PHE A 348 -33.46 -13.49 -4.93
CA PHE A 348 -33.61 -13.42 -3.47
C PHE A 348 -32.41 -14.04 -2.77
N GLU A 349 -32.01 -13.43 -1.65
CA GLU A 349 -31.21 -14.06 -0.60
C GLU A 349 -32.16 -14.52 0.50
N ILE A 350 -32.21 -15.83 0.79
CA ILE A 350 -33.10 -16.39 1.82
C ILE A 350 -32.49 -16.15 3.20
N LEU A 351 -33.27 -15.50 4.06
CA LEU A 351 -32.90 -15.11 5.42
C LEU A 351 -33.47 -16.06 6.47
N ASP A 352 -34.71 -16.51 6.28
CA ASP A 352 -35.44 -17.41 7.19
C ASP A 352 -36.37 -18.31 6.38
N GLU A 353 -36.73 -19.46 6.93
CA GLU A 353 -37.74 -20.36 6.37
C GLU A 353 -38.63 -20.93 7.46
N ARG A 354 -39.92 -21.02 7.19
CA ARG A 354 -40.92 -21.54 8.13
C ARG A 354 -41.92 -22.40 7.40
N ASP A 355 -42.30 -23.51 8.03
CA ASP A 355 -43.40 -24.33 7.56
C ASP A 355 -44.73 -23.70 8.03
N SER A 356 -45.76 -23.80 7.21
CA SER A 356 -47.11 -23.35 7.57
C SER A 356 -47.69 -24.22 8.68
N ALA A 357 -48.67 -23.69 9.43
CA ALA A 357 -49.27 -24.42 10.55
C ALA A 357 -49.91 -25.77 10.14
N ASP A 358 -50.39 -25.89 8.90
CA ASP A 358 -50.96 -27.11 8.31
C ASP A 358 -49.90 -28.02 7.64
N GLY A 359 -48.63 -27.61 7.61
CA GLY A 359 -47.53 -28.31 6.94
C GLY A 359 -47.62 -28.31 5.41
N LYS A 360 -48.61 -27.63 4.82
CA LYS A 360 -48.84 -27.61 3.37
C LYS A 360 -47.79 -26.80 2.62
N TYR A 361 -47.32 -25.68 3.17
CA TYR A 361 -46.37 -24.79 2.52
C TYR A 361 -45.12 -24.61 3.36
N ARG A 362 -43.99 -24.37 2.69
CA ARG A 362 -42.82 -23.74 3.31
C ARG A 362 -42.71 -22.32 2.77
N PHE A 363 -42.71 -21.34 3.66
CA PHE A 363 -42.47 -19.95 3.34
C PHE A 363 -41.00 -19.61 3.54
N ALA A 364 -40.46 -18.81 2.63
CA ALA A 364 -39.13 -18.25 2.75
C ALA A 364 -39.22 -16.72 2.89
N GLN A 365 -38.42 -16.19 3.80
CA GLN A 365 -38.17 -14.76 3.92
C GLN A 365 -36.99 -14.40 3.02
N GLY A 366 -37.25 -13.71 1.91
CA GLY A 366 -36.21 -13.33 0.96
C GLY A 366 -35.92 -11.84 1.00
N ARG A 367 -34.64 -11.48 1.09
CA ARG A 367 -34.16 -10.14 0.73
C ARG A 367 -34.02 -10.05 -0.78
N ILE A 368 -34.63 -9.04 -1.40
CA ILE A 368 -34.51 -8.80 -2.84
C ILE A 368 -33.06 -8.38 -3.13
N THR A 369 -32.34 -9.19 -3.89
CA THR A 369 -30.97 -8.90 -4.34
C THR A 369 -30.92 -8.38 -5.78
N LYS A 370 -32.00 -8.60 -6.54
CA LYS A 370 -32.19 -8.05 -7.88
C LYS A 370 -33.67 -7.96 -8.23
N GLY A 371 -34.08 -6.82 -8.79
CA GLY A 371 -35.46 -6.60 -9.26
C GLY A 371 -36.35 -5.84 -8.29
N LYS A 372 -37.66 -5.85 -8.53
CA LYS A 372 -38.65 -5.06 -7.80
C LYS A 372 -39.97 -5.83 -7.69
N ILE A 373 -40.64 -5.73 -6.54
CA ILE A 373 -41.95 -6.35 -6.29
C ILE A 373 -42.89 -5.30 -5.70
N GLY A 374 -43.89 -4.87 -6.46
CA GLY A 374 -44.77 -3.77 -6.02
C GLY A 374 -43.95 -2.51 -5.72
N SER A 375 -44.00 -1.98 -4.50
CA SER A 375 -43.18 -0.86 -4.04
C SER A 375 -41.80 -1.27 -3.49
N LYS A 376 -41.56 -2.57 -3.26
CA LYS A 376 -40.33 -3.12 -2.68
C LYS A 376 -39.21 -3.23 -3.72
N LYS A 377 -38.01 -2.78 -3.37
CA LYS A 377 -36.81 -2.71 -4.23
C LYS A 377 -35.67 -3.55 -3.66
N GLU A 378 -34.53 -3.57 -4.35
CA GLU A 378 -33.31 -4.22 -3.86
C GLU A 378 -32.97 -3.77 -2.42
N GLY A 379 -32.67 -4.75 -1.56
CA GLY A 379 -32.47 -4.58 -0.13
C GLY A 379 -33.70 -4.83 0.74
N ASP A 380 -34.92 -4.68 0.20
CA ASP A 380 -36.15 -4.93 0.95
C ASP A 380 -36.42 -6.42 1.16
N VAL A 381 -37.15 -6.75 2.23
CA VAL A 381 -37.46 -8.12 2.63
C VAL A 381 -38.95 -8.42 2.40
N VAL A 382 -39.24 -9.61 1.87
CA VAL A 382 -40.60 -10.12 1.64
C VAL A 382 -40.70 -11.60 1.97
N TRP A 383 -41.90 -12.08 2.26
CA TRP A 383 -42.22 -13.50 2.43
C TRP A 383 -42.89 -14.08 1.18
N PHE A 384 -42.56 -15.31 0.81
CA PHE A 384 -43.21 -16.01 -0.29
C PHE A 384 -43.14 -17.53 -0.10
N ALA A 385 -44.07 -18.27 -0.70
CA ALA A 385 -44.03 -19.72 -0.68
C ALA A 385 -42.86 -20.24 -1.54
N SER A 386 -41.99 -21.05 -0.94
CA SER A 386 -40.86 -21.72 -1.60
C SER A 386 -41.17 -23.17 -1.93
N HIS A 387 -41.98 -23.85 -1.10
CA HIS A 387 -42.42 -25.23 -1.30
C HIS A 387 -43.92 -25.41 -1.04
N GLU A 388 -44.50 -26.42 -1.68
CA GLU A 388 -45.86 -26.93 -1.43
C GLU A 388 -45.79 -28.45 -1.29
N ASN A 389 -46.34 -29.00 -0.21
CA ASN A 389 -46.30 -30.42 0.16
C ASN A 389 -44.88 -31.02 0.13
N GLY A 390 -43.91 -30.28 0.66
CA GLY A 390 -42.49 -30.68 0.69
C GLY A 390 -41.77 -30.65 -0.67
N GLN A 391 -42.42 -30.20 -1.75
CA GLN A 391 -41.83 -30.10 -3.09
C GLN A 391 -41.61 -28.63 -3.51
N PRO A 392 -40.57 -28.31 -4.30
CA PRO A 392 -40.34 -26.94 -4.77
C PRO A 392 -41.56 -26.40 -5.50
N ILE A 393 -41.96 -25.17 -5.18
CA ILE A 393 -43.17 -24.56 -5.71
C ILE A 393 -43.13 -24.47 -7.24
N LYS A 394 -44.23 -24.84 -7.88
CA LYS A 394 -44.39 -24.85 -9.34
C LYS A 394 -45.42 -23.81 -9.78
N ASN A 395 -45.33 -23.38 -11.03
CA ASN A 395 -46.40 -22.61 -11.67
C ASN A 395 -47.50 -23.53 -12.20
N SER A 396 -48.57 -22.95 -12.74
CA SER A 396 -49.71 -23.68 -13.33
C SER A 396 -49.31 -24.61 -14.50
N ALA A 397 -48.16 -24.39 -15.12
CA ALA A 397 -47.59 -25.25 -16.17
C ALA A 397 -46.62 -26.32 -15.63
N GLY A 398 -46.56 -26.53 -14.31
CA GLY A 398 -45.71 -27.53 -13.66
C GLY A 398 -44.22 -27.20 -13.62
N LYS A 399 -43.80 -26.00 -14.04
CA LYS A 399 -42.40 -25.56 -13.98
C LYS A 399 -42.06 -25.03 -12.60
N GLN A 400 -40.90 -25.42 -12.07
CA GLN A 400 -40.37 -24.84 -10.82
C GLN A 400 -40.25 -23.33 -10.96
N ARG A 401 -40.58 -22.59 -9.89
CA ARG A 401 -40.55 -21.12 -9.89
C ARG A 401 -39.18 -20.56 -9.52
N LEU A 402 -38.45 -21.29 -8.70
CA LEU A 402 -37.16 -20.88 -8.15
C LEU A 402 -36.05 -21.79 -8.67
N GLN A 403 -34.95 -21.20 -9.08
CA GLN A 403 -33.71 -21.88 -9.42
C GLN A 403 -32.61 -21.41 -8.48
N LYS A 404 -31.94 -22.35 -7.80
CA LYS A 404 -30.79 -22.03 -6.94
C LYS A 404 -29.72 -21.34 -7.78
N VAL A 405 -29.28 -20.16 -7.36
CA VAL A 405 -28.15 -19.43 -7.94
C VAL A 405 -26.91 -19.86 -7.20
N LEU A 406 -26.07 -20.64 -7.88
CA LEU A 406 -24.75 -20.95 -7.33
C LEU A 406 -23.94 -19.65 -7.24
N PRO A 407 -23.17 -19.46 -6.16
CA PRO A 407 -22.26 -18.33 -6.07
C PRO A 407 -21.26 -18.40 -7.22
N PRO A 408 -20.69 -17.26 -7.66
CA PRO A 408 -19.57 -17.29 -8.58
C PRO A 408 -18.42 -18.13 -8.00
N GLU A 409 -17.67 -18.78 -8.88
CA GLU A 409 -16.44 -19.47 -8.51
C GLU A 409 -15.47 -18.47 -7.87
N ARG A 410 -14.78 -18.92 -6.81
CA ARG A 410 -13.77 -18.10 -6.15
C ARG A 410 -12.62 -17.86 -7.12
N LEU A 411 -12.07 -16.65 -7.12
CA LEU A 411 -10.89 -16.34 -7.93
C LEU A 411 -9.67 -17.05 -7.34
N HIS A 412 -8.98 -17.85 -8.15
CA HIS A 412 -7.71 -18.44 -7.78
C HIS A 412 -6.59 -17.39 -7.87
N PRO A 413 -5.78 -17.19 -6.81
CA PRO A 413 -4.61 -16.32 -6.87
C PRO A 413 -3.61 -16.77 -7.94
N GLY A 414 -3.07 -15.81 -8.70
CA GLY A 414 -2.17 -16.10 -9.82
C GLY A 414 -0.75 -16.54 -9.43
N TYR A 415 -0.39 -16.42 -8.14
CA TYR A 415 0.95 -16.73 -7.63
C TYR A 415 1.12 -18.20 -7.21
N TRP A 416 0.06 -19.01 -7.21
CA TRP A 416 0.19 -20.42 -6.88
C TRP A 416 1.08 -21.15 -7.89
N VAL A 417 2.00 -21.95 -7.38
CA VAL A 417 2.85 -22.84 -8.18
C VAL A 417 2.06 -24.10 -8.54
N GLY A 418 2.09 -24.45 -9.82
CA GLY A 418 1.49 -25.65 -10.37
C GLY A 418 1.11 -25.50 -11.83
N LYS A 419 0.19 -26.36 -12.27
CA LYS A 419 -0.22 -26.42 -13.67
C LYS A 419 -1.24 -25.33 -13.97
N VAL A 420 -0.91 -24.45 -14.92
CA VAL A 420 -1.74 -23.34 -15.37
C VAL A 420 -2.43 -23.70 -16.67
N GLN A 421 -3.74 -23.44 -16.74
CA GLN A 421 -4.46 -23.40 -18.01
C GLN A 421 -4.72 -21.94 -18.38
N ALA A 422 -4.35 -21.50 -19.58
CA ALA A 422 -4.50 -20.11 -20.01
C ALA A 422 -5.08 -19.97 -21.42
N THR A 423 -5.94 -18.96 -21.61
CA THR A 423 -6.53 -18.60 -22.91
C THR A 423 -5.74 -17.50 -23.58
N VAL A 424 -5.37 -17.67 -24.85
CA VAL A 424 -4.74 -16.63 -25.66
C VAL A 424 -5.69 -15.47 -25.89
N THR A 425 -5.27 -14.25 -25.53
CA THR A 425 -6.08 -13.02 -25.65
C THR A 425 -5.48 -12.00 -26.60
N ALA A 426 -4.24 -12.18 -27.03
CA ALA A 426 -3.62 -11.32 -28.03
C ALA A 426 -4.46 -11.35 -29.32
N GLY A 427 -4.98 -10.19 -29.75
CA GLY A 427 -5.87 -10.12 -30.93
C GLY A 427 -5.20 -10.52 -32.25
N SER A 428 -3.87 -10.43 -32.33
CA SER A 428 -3.06 -10.93 -33.45
C SER A 428 -2.68 -12.41 -33.32
N GLY A 429 -3.07 -13.08 -32.25
CA GLY A 429 -2.53 -14.38 -31.83
C GLY A 429 -1.10 -14.29 -31.30
N ILE A 430 -0.50 -15.44 -30.96
CA ILE A 430 0.87 -15.52 -30.41
C ILE A 430 1.75 -16.38 -31.30
N LYS A 431 2.97 -15.91 -31.60
CA LYS A 431 3.98 -16.68 -32.34
C LYS A 431 4.37 -17.94 -31.57
N VAL A 432 4.33 -19.08 -32.25
CA VAL A 432 4.78 -20.37 -31.71
C VAL A 432 6.28 -20.52 -31.94
N ARG A 433 7.03 -20.84 -30.89
CA ARG A 433 8.49 -20.94 -30.88
C ARG A 433 8.98 -22.32 -30.47
N GLY A 434 10.17 -22.67 -30.93
CA GLY A 434 10.92 -23.81 -30.43
C GLY A 434 11.49 -23.57 -29.03
N ALA A 435 12.23 -24.55 -28.52
CA ALA A 435 12.92 -24.44 -27.24
C ALA A 435 13.91 -23.25 -27.22
N PRO A 436 14.11 -22.62 -26.05
CA PRO A 436 15.02 -21.50 -25.91
C PRO A 436 16.49 -21.90 -25.94
N GLU A 437 17.36 -20.94 -26.28
CA GLU A 437 18.80 -21.10 -26.30
C GLU A 437 19.45 -20.09 -25.34
N GLY A 438 19.85 -20.55 -24.16
CA GLY A 438 20.38 -19.68 -23.10
C GLY A 438 19.34 -18.67 -22.63
N THR A 439 19.64 -17.38 -22.77
CA THR A 439 18.73 -16.28 -22.39
C THR A 439 17.82 -15.81 -23.52
N LYS A 440 17.92 -16.41 -24.71
CA LYS A 440 17.13 -16.03 -25.89
C LYS A 440 15.95 -16.97 -26.10
N GLY A 441 14.82 -16.40 -26.49
CA GLY A 441 13.67 -17.19 -26.92
C GLY A 441 13.99 -17.97 -28.19
N GLY A 442 13.42 -19.18 -28.31
CA GLY A 442 13.62 -20.03 -29.47
C GLY A 442 13.15 -19.38 -30.78
N ALA A 443 13.70 -19.88 -31.90
CA ALA A 443 13.25 -19.49 -33.22
C ALA A 443 11.74 -19.79 -33.39
N GLN A 444 11.06 -18.95 -34.17
CA GLN A 444 9.68 -19.21 -34.55
C GLN A 444 9.62 -20.52 -35.36
N VAL A 445 8.73 -21.45 -34.99
CA VAL A 445 8.72 -22.82 -35.54
C VAL A 445 8.49 -22.81 -37.06
N ALA A 446 7.60 -21.95 -37.55
CA ALA A 446 7.47 -21.65 -38.97
C ALA A 446 7.11 -20.18 -39.21
N PRO A 447 7.46 -19.59 -40.38
CA PRO A 447 7.39 -18.14 -40.64
C PRO A 447 6.02 -17.50 -40.36
N ASN A 448 4.94 -18.26 -40.52
CA ASN A 448 3.56 -17.79 -40.36
C ASN A 448 2.77 -18.50 -39.25
N GLN A 449 3.44 -19.28 -38.39
CA GLN A 449 2.77 -20.10 -37.37
C GLN A 449 2.37 -19.28 -36.14
N ILE A 450 1.07 -18.98 -36.05
CA ILE A 450 0.48 -18.19 -34.99
C ILE A 450 -0.59 -19.02 -34.28
N LEU A 451 -0.47 -19.12 -32.96
CA LEU A 451 -1.52 -19.66 -32.10
C LEU A 451 -2.69 -18.68 -32.04
N CYS A 452 -3.89 -19.12 -32.43
CA CYS A 452 -5.06 -18.26 -32.55
C CYS A 452 -5.52 -17.72 -31.19
N THR A 453 -6.07 -16.50 -31.19
CA THR A 453 -6.85 -15.96 -30.07
C THR A 453 -7.97 -16.90 -29.67
N GLY A 454 -8.19 -17.10 -28.38
CA GLY A 454 -9.14 -18.07 -27.84
C GLY A 454 -8.58 -19.49 -27.68
N SER A 455 -7.38 -19.79 -28.19
CA SER A 455 -6.73 -21.08 -27.92
C SER A 455 -6.39 -21.20 -26.44
N VAL A 456 -6.52 -22.41 -25.91
CA VAL A 456 -6.26 -22.72 -24.51
C VAL A 456 -5.03 -23.62 -24.41
N VAL A 457 -4.04 -23.16 -23.65
CA VAL A 457 -2.78 -23.86 -23.43
C VAL A 457 -2.62 -24.25 -21.97
N GLU A 458 -1.77 -25.25 -21.73
CA GLU A 458 -1.32 -25.63 -20.39
C GLU A 458 0.19 -25.47 -20.25
N PHE A 459 0.65 -24.96 -19.12
CA PHE A 459 2.08 -24.83 -18.78
C PHE A 459 2.29 -24.88 -17.26
N GLU A 460 3.52 -25.17 -16.83
CA GLU A 460 3.90 -25.13 -15.41
C GLU A 460 4.35 -23.71 -15.01
N SER A 461 3.75 -23.12 -13.98
CA SER A 461 4.02 -21.73 -13.60
C SER A 461 5.45 -21.49 -13.09
N ASP A 462 6.07 -22.49 -12.47
CA ASP A 462 7.45 -22.43 -11.96
C ASP A 462 8.51 -22.62 -13.06
N LYS A 463 8.12 -23.08 -14.25
CA LYS A 463 9.01 -23.24 -15.41
C LYS A 463 9.00 -22.05 -16.36
N VAL A 464 8.26 -20.98 -16.03
CA VAL A 464 8.23 -19.75 -16.82
C VAL A 464 9.60 -19.07 -16.78
N GLN A 465 10.17 -18.76 -17.95
CA GLN A 465 11.47 -18.13 -18.09
C GLN A 465 11.35 -16.74 -18.71
N TRP A 466 12.14 -15.79 -18.20
CA TRP A 466 12.26 -14.46 -18.81
C TRP A 466 13.31 -14.48 -19.92
N LEU A 467 12.84 -14.54 -21.17
CA LEU A 467 13.70 -14.72 -22.34
C LEU A 467 13.65 -13.52 -23.27
N GLN A 468 14.80 -13.17 -23.84
CA GLN A 468 14.94 -12.09 -24.78
C GLN A 468 14.40 -12.49 -26.16
N LEU A 469 13.49 -11.70 -26.73
CA LEU A 469 12.97 -11.88 -28.10
C LEU A 469 13.67 -10.92 -29.09
N GLU A 470 13.30 -10.96 -30.38
CA GLU A 470 13.99 -10.24 -31.47
C GLU A 470 13.97 -8.72 -31.32
N ASP A 471 13.04 -8.17 -30.53
CA ASP A 471 12.96 -6.75 -30.23
C ASP A 471 13.92 -6.31 -29.09
N GLY A 472 14.73 -7.24 -28.58
CA GLY A 472 15.69 -7.01 -27.52
C GLY A 472 15.09 -6.97 -26.11
N LYS A 473 13.78 -7.21 -25.94
CA LYS A 473 13.11 -7.20 -24.63
C LYS A 473 12.91 -8.61 -24.08
N ASN A 474 12.83 -8.70 -22.75
CA ASN A 474 12.53 -9.94 -22.05
C ASN A 474 11.02 -10.14 -21.90
N TYR A 475 10.57 -11.36 -22.19
CA TYR A 475 9.19 -11.77 -22.05
C TYR A 475 9.09 -13.03 -21.18
N PRO A 476 8.02 -13.18 -20.39
CA PRO A 476 7.75 -14.44 -19.70
C PRO A 476 7.30 -15.47 -20.74
N MET A 477 8.13 -16.49 -20.94
CA MET A 477 7.95 -17.55 -21.92
C MET A 477 7.79 -18.88 -21.19
N ALA A 478 6.91 -19.73 -21.69
CA ALA A 478 6.72 -21.07 -21.13
C ALA A 478 6.61 -22.11 -22.24
N GLU A 479 7.08 -23.33 -21.93
CA GLU A 479 6.71 -24.51 -22.70
C GLU A 479 5.24 -24.84 -22.44
N CYS A 480 4.48 -24.99 -23.51
CA CYS A 480 3.05 -25.17 -23.50
C CYS A 480 2.62 -26.41 -24.27
N THR A 481 1.51 -26.99 -23.85
CA THR A 481 0.70 -27.93 -24.66
C THR A 481 -0.64 -27.28 -25.01
N LEU A 482 -1.23 -27.66 -26.15
CA LEU A 482 -2.58 -27.23 -26.50
C LEU A 482 -3.61 -28.14 -25.83
N VAL A 483 -4.63 -27.55 -25.19
CA VAL A 483 -5.76 -28.31 -24.65
C VAL A 483 -6.58 -28.88 -25.82
N PRO A 484 -6.80 -30.21 -25.87
CA PRO A 484 -7.53 -30.84 -26.97
C PRO A 484 -8.91 -30.20 -27.22
N GLY A 485 -9.19 -29.87 -28.48
CA GLY A 485 -10.46 -29.27 -28.90
C GLY A 485 -10.66 -27.80 -28.52
N LYS A 486 -9.68 -27.14 -27.90
CA LYS A 486 -9.77 -25.73 -27.47
C LYS A 486 -8.68 -24.86 -28.10
N GLY A 487 -8.68 -24.75 -29.43
CA GLY A 487 -7.80 -23.81 -30.12
C GLY A 487 -7.51 -24.17 -31.56
N GLY A 488 -6.62 -23.40 -32.17
CA GLY A 488 -6.23 -23.59 -33.55
C GLY A 488 -4.95 -22.86 -33.90
N LEU A 489 -4.33 -23.30 -34.98
CA LEU A 489 -3.14 -22.71 -35.55
C LEU A 489 -3.50 -21.96 -36.83
N LYS A 490 -3.02 -20.73 -36.97
CA LYS A 490 -3.04 -19.98 -38.23
C LYS A 490 -1.66 -20.09 -38.87
N GLY A 491 -1.62 -20.44 -40.16
CA GLY A 491 -0.38 -20.68 -40.92
C GLY A 491 -0.23 -22.15 -41.36
N GLU A 492 0.74 -22.42 -42.23
CA GLU A 492 1.04 -23.77 -42.70
C GLU A 492 1.73 -24.62 -41.61
N GLY A 493 1.57 -25.94 -41.71
CA GLY A 493 2.18 -26.92 -40.80
C GLY A 493 1.28 -27.41 -39.67
N THR A 494 1.79 -28.35 -38.88
CA THR A 494 1.12 -28.90 -37.69
C THR A 494 1.73 -28.30 -36.43
N LEU A 495 0.88 -27.97 -35.44
CA LEU A 495 1.36 -27.55 -34.13
C LEU A 495 2.12 -28.70 -33.46
N PRO A 496 3.36 -28.49 -33.00
CA PRO A 496 4.09 -29.51 -32.24
C PRO A 496 3.36 -29.90 -30.96
N SER A 497 3.66 -31.09 -30.41
CA SER A 497 3.07 -31.58 -29.17
C SER A 497 3.38 -30.68 -27.96
N THR A 498 4.58 -30.09 -27.93
CA THR A 498 4.96 -29.02 -27.00
C THR A 498 5.58 -27.88 -27.79
N PHE A 499 5.38 -26.65 -27.33
CA PHE A 499 5.89 -25.45 -28.00
C PHE A 499 6.00 -24.28 -27.03
N TRP A 500 6.82 -23.29 -27.34
CA TRP A 500 7.02 -22.13 -26.47
C TRP A 500 6.22 -20.92 -26.96
N ILE A 501 5.56 -20.23 -26.03
CA ILE A 501 4.88 -18.95 -26.28
C ILE A 501 5.13 -17.95 -25.14
N CYS A 502 4.87 -16.67 -25.43
CA CYS A 502 4.82 -15.63 -24.40
C CYS A 502 3.53 -15.78 -23.59
N VAL A 503 3.67 -16.01 -22.29
CA VAL A 503 2.57 -16.21 -21.33
C VAL A 503 2.34 -14.98 -20.45
N ALA A 504 2.71 -13.79 -20.94
CA ALA A 504 2.43 -12.55 -20.23
C ALA A 504 0.93 -12.40 -19.99
N ASP A 505 0.50 -12.23 -18.75
CA ASP A 505 -0.90 -12.27 -18.32
C ASP A 505 -1.36 -10.96 -17.64
N THR A 506 -0.45 -9.99 -17.55
CA THR A 506 -0.67 -8.69 -16.89
C THR A 506 -0.16 -7.52 -17.76
N GLY A 507 -0.67 -6.32 -17.47
CA GLY A 507 -0.21 -5.07 -18.11
C GLY A 507 -0.62 -4.88 -19.57
N LYS A 508 -0.10 -3.81 -20.19
CA LYS A 508 -0.40 -3.43 -21.59
C LYS A 508 0.14 -4.42 -22.65
N GLY A 509 0.97 -5.38 -22.25
CA GLY A 509 1.58 -6.41 -23.11
C GLY A 509 1.03 -7.82 -22.87
N LYS A 510 -0.16 -7.91 -22.25
CA LYS A 510 -0.83 -9.17 -21.93
C LYS A 510 -1.14 -9.99 -23.19
N MET A 511 -0.64 -11.22 -23.21
CA MET A 511 -0.81 -12.21 -24.28
C MET A 511 -1.85 -13.27 -23.96
N VAL A 512 -1.99 -13.64 -22.68
CA VAL A 512 -2.90 -14.71 -22.22
C VAL A 512 -3.73 -14.27 -21.01
N ASN A 513 -4.88 -14.91 -20.78
CA ASN A 513 -5.64 -14.90 -19.53
C ASN A 513 -5.44 -16.25 -18.84
N ARG A 514 -4.94 -16.29 -17.59
CA ARG A 514 -4.99 -17.53 -16.80
C ARG A 514 -6.45 -17.86 -16.48
N ASN A 515 -6.88 -19.07 -16.85
CA ASN A 515 -8.21 -19.59 -16.58
C ASN A 515 -8.24 -20.25 -15.21
N SER A 516 -7.22 -21.05 -14.90
CA SER A 516 -7.08 -21.77 -13.63
C SER A 516 -5.62 -22.08 -13.35
N VAL A 517 -5.31 -22.28 -12.06
CA VAL A 517 -4.06 -22.86 -11.59
C VAL A 517 -4.44 -24.04 -10.70
N VAL A 518 -3.91 -25.22 -10.98
CA VAL A 518 -4.03 -26.39 -10.12
C VAL A 518 -2.73 -26.50 -9.33
N PRO A 519 -2.71 -26.14 -8.03
CA PRO A 519 -1.50 -26.20 -7.24
C PRO A 519 -1.06 -27.64 -7.01
N ASP A 520 0.25 -27.86 -7.00
CA ASP A 520 0.88 -29.15 -6.72
C ASP A 520 1.82 -29.10 -5.49
N ARG A 521 1.84 -27.97 -4.79
CA ARG A 521 2.57 -27.74 -3.53
C ARG A 521 1.58 -27.31 -2.46
N PHE A 522 1.48 -28.10 -1.41
CA PHE A 522 0.62 -27.84 -0.26
C PHE A 522 1.40 -27.95 1.05
N ASP A 523 0.87 -27.33 2.10
CA ASP A 523 1.26 -27.53 3.50
C ASP A 523 2.76 -27.28 3.80
N SER A 524 3.42 -26.53 2.92
CA SER A 524 4.84 -26.18 2.99
C SER A 524 5.04 -24.76 2.47
N VAL A 525 6.12 -24.12 2.91
CA VAL A 525 6.50 -22.79 2.40
C VAL A 525 7.10 -22.94 1.01
N VAL A 526 6.53 -22.22 0.06
CA VAL A 526 6.99 -22.16 -1.31
C VAL A 526 7.63 -20.79 -1.55
N PRO A 527 8.97 -20.70 -1.65
CA PRO A 527 9.64 -19.49 -2.07
C PRO A 527 9.46 -19.30 -3.58
N LEU A 528 9.21 -18.06 -4.02
CA LEU A 528 9.09 -17.73 -5.43
C LEU A 528 9.36 -16.23 -5.67
N ALA A 529 9.36 -15.82 -6.93
CA ALA A 529 9.59 -14.44 -7.35
C ALA A 529 8.52 -14.00 -8.36
N THR A 530 7.25 -14.04 -7.95
CA THR A 530 6.12 -13.77 -8.86
C THR A 530 5.64 -12.33 -8.72
N ALA A 531 5.69 -11.56 -9.80
CA ALA A 531 5.17 -10.20 -9.81
C ALA A 531 3.66 -10.17 -9.50
N ILE A 532 3.24 -9.19 -8.69
CA ILE A 532 1.84 -8.96 -8.31
C ILE A 532 1.55 -7.46 -8.31
N LYS A 533 0.33 -7.07 -8.70
CA LYS A 533 -0.12 -5.67 -8.71
C LYS A 533 -1.01 -5.33 -7.54
N ALA A 534 -0.99 -4.07 -7.13
CA ALA A 534 -1.95 -3.54 -6.18
C ALA A 534 -3.37 -3.84 -6.66
N GLY A 535 -4.22 -4.40 -5.79
CA GLY A 535 -5.57 -4.81 -6.14
C GLY A 535 -5.73 -6.23 -6.70
N ASP A 536 -4.64 -6.95 -7.00
CA ASP A 536 -4.73 -8.34 -7.43
C ASP A 536 -5.23 -9.25 -6.29
N PRO A 537 -5.96 -10.35 -6.59
CA PRO A 537 -6.40 -11.31 -5.59
C PRO A 537 -5.24 -11.97 -4.82
N ILE A 538 -5.28 -11.89 -3.49
CA ILE A 538 -4.40 -12.63 -2.59
C ILE A 538 -5.00 -13.96 -2.16
N GLY A 539 -6.30 -13.98 -1.86
CA GLY A 539 -7.02 -15.16 -1.38
C GLY A 539 -8.33 -14.77 -0.71
N TYR A 540 -8.96 -15.72 -0.01
CA TYR A 540 -10.17 -15.49 0.78
C TYR A 540 -9.88 -15.74 2.26
N MET A 541 -10.77 -15.26 3.15
CA MET A 541 -10.63 -15.49 4.59
C MET A 541 -10.77 -16.98 4.91
N GLY A 542 -9.81 -17.53 5.65
CA GLY A 542 -9.87 -18.88 6.19
C GLY A 542 -10.58 -18.91 7.53
N LEU A 543 -11.07 -20.09 7.90
CA LEU A 543 -11.65 -20.35 9.21
C LEU A 543 -10.58 -20.38 10.31
N TYR A 544 -10.93 -19.85 11.47
CA TYR A 544 -10.15 -19.90 12.70
C TYR A 544 -11.07 -20.26 13.88
N GLU A 545 -10.96 -21.48 14.39
CA GLU A 545 -11.77 -21.98 15.52
C GLU A 545 -10.99 -21.91 16.84
N THR A 546 -11.68 -21.44 17.88
CA THR A 546 -11.17 -21.37 19.27
C THR A 546 -12.05 -22.18 20.20
N PRO A 547 -11.50 -22.76 21.28
CA PRO A 547 -12.29 -23.49 22.26
C PRO A 547 -13.08 -22.55 23.18
N THR A 548 -14.19 -23.05 23.71
CA THR A 548 -14.92 -22.42 24.82
C THR A 548 -14.62 -23.14 26.14
N ALA A 549 -14.95 -22.48 27.26
CA ALA A 549 -14.75 -23.04 28.61
C ALA A 549 -15.42 -24.42 28.82
N ASN A 550 -16.50 -24.72 28.10
CA ASN A 550 -17.23 -25.99 28.22
C ASN A 550 -16.71 -27.09 27.28
N GLY A 551 -15.66 -26.83 26.50
CA GLY A 551 -15.16 -27.77 25.48
C GLY A 551 -15.84 -27.66 24.11
N SER A 552 -16.77 -26.71 23.91
CA SER A 552 -17.32 -26.44 22.57
C SER A 552 -16.37 -25.56 21.74
N ARG A 553 -16.73 -25.27 20.49
CA ARG A 553 -15.95 -24.41 19.60
C ARG A 553 -16.73 -23.20 19.13
N THR A 554 -16.03 -22.09 18.96
CA THR A 554 -16.48 -20.91 18.23
C THR A 554 -15.57 -20.74 17.02
N GLY A 555 -16.14 -20.43 15.85
CA GLY A 555 -15.39 -20.22 14.62
C GLY A 555 -15.60 -18.82 14.08
N LYS A 556 -14.55 -18.23 13.51
CA LYS A 556 -14.64 -17.00 12.71
C LYS A 556 -13.85 -17.15 11.42
N HIS A 557 -14.37 -16.67 10.30
CA HIS A 557 -13.56 -16.47 9.10
C HIS A 557 -12.81 -15.16 9.23
N GLN A 558 -11.49 -15.18 9.04
CA GLN A 558 -10.68 -13.98 9.15
C GLN A 558 -9.41 -14.04 8.28
N VAL A 559 -8.80 -12.88 8.10
CA VAL A 559 -7.43 -12.72 7.61
C VAL A 559 -6.69 -11.79 8.56
N HIS A 560 -5.44 -12.12 8.88
CA HIS A 560 -4.53 -11.21 9.58
C HIS A 560 -3.60 -10.57 8.55
N VAL A 561 -3.63 -9.24 8.46
CA VAL A 561 -2.82 -8.45 7.52
C VAL A 561 -1.78 -7.63 8.28
N GLU A 562 -0.50 -7.84 7.97
CA GLU A 562 0.62 -7.07 8.51
C GLU A 562 1.32 -6.29 7.39
N VAL A 563 1.88 -5.13 7.75
CA VAL A 563 2.81 -4.38 6.91
C VAL A 563 4.06 -4.12 7.74
N PHE A 564 5.22 -4.57 7.28
CA PHE A 564 6.45 -4.46 8.06
C PHE A 564 7.70 -4.22 7.21
N THR A 565 8.77 -3.77 7.84
CA THR A 565 10.07 -3.57 7.21
C THR A 565 11.22 -3.99 8.12
N SER A 566 12.28 -4.49 7.49
CA SER A 566 13.61 -4.68 8.09
C SER A 566 14.65 -3.78 7.41
N ASP A 567 14.21 -2.80 6.61
CA ASP A 567 15.09 -1.93 5.84
C ASP A 567 15.80 -0.93 6.75
N THR A 568 17.12 -0.91 6.68
CA THR A 568 17.99 0.03 7.40
C THR A 568 17.73 1.50 7.04
N GLN A 569 17.06 1.77 5.90
CA GLN A 569 16.70 3.11 5.46
C GLN A 569 15.43 3.66 6.14
N LEU A 570 14.76 2.91 7.02
CA LEU A 570 13.52 3.34 7.67
C LEU A 570 13.61 4.75 8.27
N GLN A 571 14.67 5.04 9.03
CA GLN A 571 14.82 6.36 9.68
C GLN A 571 14.96 7.49 8.64
N ALA A 572 15.74 7.26 7.58
CA ALA A 572 15.93 8.21 6.48
C ALA A 572 14.63 8.42 5.68
N PHE A 573 13.88 7.35 5.47
CA PHE A 573 12.57 7.36 4.85
C PHE A 573 11.56 8.21 5.65
N LEU A 574 11.48 7.99 6.97
CA LEU A 574 10.59 8.76 7.85
C LEU A 574 10.98 10.24 7.92
N SER A 575 12.28 10.55 7.80
CA SER A 575 12.83 11.90 7.99
C SER A 575 12.90 12.72 6.70
N ASN A 576 12.42 12.19 5.57
CA ASN A 576 12.48 12.83 4.26
C ASN A 576 13.90 13.33 3.92
N GLU A 577 14.90 12.44 3.96
CA GLU A 577 16.29 12.84 3.64
C GLU A 577 16.47 13.32 2.21
N ALA A 578 15.59 12.90 1.29
CA ALA A 578 15.55 13.43 -0.07
C ALA A 578 15.09 14.90 -0.14
N LYS A 579 14.57 15.48 0.96
CA LYS A 579 14.09 16.87 1.06
C LYS A 579 12.99 17.20 0.05
N LEU A 580 12.10 16.26 -0.20
CA LEU A 580 10.95 16.47 -1.07
C LEU A 580 9.98 17.47 -0.45
N GLN A 581 9.53 18.44 -1.23
CA GLN A 581 8.60 19.48 -0.80
C GLN A 581 7.29 19.45 -1.60
N ASP A 582 7.21 18.58 -2.61
CA ASP A 582 6.02 18.35 -3.42
C ASP A 582 5.03 17.39 -2.72
N GLY A 583 3.97 17.02 -3.41
CA GLY A 583 2.87 16.22 -2.87
C GLY A 583 1.94 17.02 -1.95
N ARG A 584 1.08 16.31 -1.19
CA ARG A 584 0.15 16.92 -0.25
C ARG A 584 0.91 17.68 0.84
N GLN A 585 0.42 18.86 1.17
CA GLN A 585 0.97 19.72 2.21
C GLN A 585 0.10 19.65 3.46
N TYR A 586 0.73 19.80 4.63
CA TYR A 586 0.06 19.76 5.92
C TYR A 586 0.53 20.94 6.77
N LEU A 587 -0.37 21.45 7.61
CA LEU A 587 -0.04 22.36 8.70
C LEU A 587 0.24 21.54 9.95
N ARG A 588 1.44 21.69 10.49
CA ARG A 588 1.79 21.13 11.79
C ARG A 588 1.46 22.15 12.88
N LEU A 589 0.65 21.73 13.85
CA LEU A 589 0.20 22.51 14.98
C LEU A 589 0.83 21.90 16.25
N PRO A 590 1.83 22.54 16.87
CA PRO A 590 2.36 22.07 18.15
C PRO A 590 1.29 22.02 19.25
N ALA A 591 1.51 21.21 20.28
CA ALA A 591 0.72 21.32 21.51
C ALA A 591 0.79 22.75 22.05
N ASN A 592 -0.27 23.19 22.72
CA ASN A 592 -0.45 24.55 23.23
C ASN A 592 -0.62 25.64 22.15
N THR A 593 -0.82 25.27 20.88
CA THR A 593 -1.15 26.25 19.83
C THR A 593 -2.45 26.97 20.18
N GLU A 594 -2.42 28.31 20.13
CA GLU A 594 -3.58 29.15 20.34
C GLU A 594 -4.35 29.38 19.04
N LEU A 595 -5.64 29.05 19.06
CA LEU A 595 -6.57 29.34 17.98
C LEU A 595 -7.48 30.50 18.39
N ALA A 596 -7.62 31.49 17.50
CA ALA A 596 -8.51 32.62 17.71
C ALA A 596 -9.98 32.24 17.44
N ASP A 597 -10.90 32.83 18.20
CA ASP A 597 -12.34 32.79 17.92
C ASP A 597 -12.72 33.86 16.87
N ARG A 598 -13.55 33.49 15.90
CA ARG A 598 -14.01 34.39 14.82
C ARG A 598 -14.72 35.63 15.35
N LEU A 599 -15.50 35.51 16.43
CA LEU A 599 -16.26 36.62 17.01
C LEU A 599 -15.34 37.72 17.54
N VAL A 600 -14.09 37.39 17.89
CA VAL A 600 -13.08 38.35 18.33
C VAL A 600 -12.45 39.08 17.16
N LEU A 601 -12.22 38.41 16.02
CA LEU A 601 -11.52 38.97 14.85
C LEU A 601 -12.26 40.14 14.20
N ASP A 602 -13.60 40.14 14.25
CA ASP A 602 -14.43 41.17 13.61
C ASP A 602 -14.89 42.28 14.57
N ASN A 603 -14.84 42.08 15.89
CA ASN A 603 -15.49 42.97 16.88
C ASN A 603 -14.64 43.42 18.09
N THR A 604 -13.30 43.31 18.12
CA THR A 604 -12.52 43.81 19.28
C THR A 604 -12.17 45.31 19.21
N PRO A 605 -12.61 46.15 20.17
CA PRO A 605 -11.84 47.30 20.62
C PRO A 605 -10.50 46.81 21.21
N ALA A 606 -9.44 47.60 21.07
CA ALA A 606 -8.05 47.23 21.37
C ALA A 606 -7.71 46.90 22.85
N THR A 607 -8.68 46.58 23.72
CA THR A 607 -8.52 46.56 25.19
C THR A 607 -8.94 45.27 25.91
N LEU A 608 -9.37 44.21 25.21
CA LEU A 608 -9.62 42.89 25.83
C LEU A 608 -8.91 41.76 25.06
N PRO A 609 -8.21 40.81 25.73
CA PRO A 609 -7.55 39.70 25.06
C PRO A 609 -8.58 38.76 24.41
N PRO A 610 -8.30 38.21 23.22
CA PRO A 610 -9.15 37.20 22.59
C PRO A 610 -9.40 36.02 23.51
N LYS A 611 -10.62 35.46 23.48
CA LYS A 611 -10.82 34.10 23.99
C LYS A 611 -10.09 33.15 23.04
N THR A 612 -8.91 32.69 23.44
CA THR A 612 -8.11 31.73 22.69
C THR A 612 -8.50 30.31 23.10
N LEU A 613 -8.70 29.43 22.11
CA LEU A 613 -8.80 27.99 22.33
C LEU A 613 -7.40 27.40 22.21
N GLN A 614 -6.90 26.78 23.27
CA GLN A 614 -5.56 26.20 23.31
C GLN A 614 -5.63 24.70 23.08
N LEU A 615 -4.91 24.21 22.07
CA LEU A 615 -4.80 22.78 21.78
C LEU A 615 -4.02 22.07 22.88
N GLN A 616 -4.51 20.92 23.35
CA GLN A 616 -3.83 20.10 24.35
C GLN A 616 -2.72 19.25 23.74
N HIS A 617 -2.94 18.79 22.50
CA HIS A 617 -2.00 17.91 21.80
C HIS A 617 -1.47 18.57 20.52
N GLY A 618 -0.41 17.98 19.96
CA GLY A 618 0.07 18.37 18.63
C GLY A 618 -0.79 17.74 17.55
N HIS A 619 -1.21 18.54 16.56
CA HIS A 619 -2.04 18.12 15.44
C HIS A 619 -1.33 18.32 14.11
N VAL A 620 -1.75 17.56 13.10
CA VAL A 620 -1.29 17.72 11.72
C VAL A 620 -2.50 17.72 10.80
N VAL A 621 -2.79 18.87 10.18
CA VAL A 621 -4.01 19.05 9.39
C VAL A 621 -3.63 19.20 7.91
N PRO A 622 -4.27 18.44 6.99
CA PRO A 622 -4.08 18.67 5.55
C PRO A 622 -4.39 20.13 5.18
N LEU A 623 -3.46 20.80 4.49
CA LEU A 623 -3.57 22.23 4.18
C LEU A 623 -4.81 22.54 3.32
N ASP A 624 -5.23 21.60 2.47
CA ASP A 624 -6.45 21.70 1.66
C ASP A 624 -7.75 21.67 2.47
N LYS A 625 -7.69 21.19 3.73
CA LYS A 625 -8.77 21.24 4.72
C LYS A 625 -8.69 22.48 5.63
N CYS A 626 -7.74 23.39 5.41
CA CYS A 626 -7.58 24.62 6.18
C CYS A 626 -7.93 25.87 5.35
N PRO A 627 -9.23 26.12 5.03
CA PRO A 627 -9.61 27.23 4.17
C PRO A 627 -9.19 28.58 4.76
N ILE A 628 -8.86 29.52 3.88
CA ILE A 628 -8.40 30.86 4.28
C ILE A 628 -9.59 31.81 4.31
N SER A 629 -9.71 32.59 5.39
CA SER A 629 -10.63 33.73 5.50
C SER A 629 -9.88 35.01 5.84
N LYS A 630 -10.46 36.16 5.47
CA LYS A 630 -9.93 37.48 5.80
C LYS A 630 -10.77 38.15 6.88
N ASP A 631 -10.12 38.81 7.83
CA ASP A 631 -10.81 39.67 8.80
C ASP A 631 -11.10 41.06 8.22
N SER A 632 -11.80 41.89 9.00
CA SER A 632 -12.14 43.29 8.66
C SER A 632 -10.93 44.19 8.32
N LYS A 633 -9.71 43.79 8.68
CA LYS A 633 -8.46 44.50 8.40
C LYS A 633 -7.68 43.88 7.23
N GLY A 634 -8.25 42.87 6.56
CA GLY A 634 -7.66 42.18 5.41
C GLY A 634 -6.60 41.14 5.77
N GLN A 635 -6.41 40.82 7.06
CA GLN A 635 -5.47 39.79 7.49
C GLN A 635 -6.05 38.40 7.24
N GLU A 636 -5.22 37.50 6.69
CA GLU A 636 -5.60 36.14 6.34
C GLU A 636 -5.44 35.17 7.53
N TRP A 637 -6.39 34.25 7.67
CA TRP A 637 -6.47 33.27 8.74
C TRP A 637 -6.80 31.89 8.17
N HIS A 638 -6.05 30.86 8.56
CA HIS A 638 -6.41 29.47 8.31
C HIS A 638 -7.49 29.04 9.29
N GLN A 639 -8.59 28.50 8.78
CA GLN A 639 -9.59 27.82 9.59
C GLN A 639 -9.07 26.44 9.94
N ILE A 640 -9.03 26.15 11.23
CA ILE A 640 -8.55 24.90 11.80
C ILE A 640 -9.73 24.19 12.44
N GLU A 641 -9.93 22.93 12.04
CA GLU A 641 -10.85 21.99 12.64
C GLU A 641 -10.05 20.75 13.03
N VAL A 642 -9.95 20.50 14.33
CA VAL A 642 -9.29 19.33 14.91
C VAL A 642 -10.20 18.69 15.96
N SER A 643 -9.90 17.46 16.37
CA SER A 643 -10.65 16.81 17.44
C SER A 643 -9.75 16.49 18.62
N GLU A 644 -10.20 16.75 19.84
CA GLU A 644 -9.53 16.29 21.07
C GLU A 644 -10.59 15.69 21.99
N GLY A 645 -10.35 14.49 22.53
CA GLY A 645 -11.30 13.85 23.46
C GLY A 645 -12.73 13.67 22.91
N ARG A 646 -12.87 13.41 21.59
CA ARG A 646 -14.15 13.34 20.85
C ARG A 646 -14.90 14.67 20.72
N GLN A 647 -14.32 15.78 21.13
CA GLN A 647 -14.86 17.13 20.91
C GLN A 647 -14.22 17.74 19.67
N SER A 648 -15.00 18.50 18.90
CA SER A 648 -14.49 19.28 17.76
C SER A 648 -14.00 20.63 18.27
N ILE A 649 -12.75 20.96 17.99
CA ILE A 649 -12.15 22.27 18.28
C ILE A 649 -12.02 23.01 16.94
N ASN A 650 -12.73 24.14 16.86
CA ASN A 650 -12.77 25.00 15.68
C ASN A 650 -12.18 26.37 16.03
N GLY A 651 -11.24 26.85 15.22
CA GLY A 651 -10.65 28.17 15.44
C GLY A 651 -9.81 28.64 14.26
N TYR A 652 -9.17 29.80 14.45
CA TYR A 652 -8.48 30.52 13.38
C TYR A 652 -7.01 30.73 13.72
N LEU A 653 -6.14 30.33 12.80
CA LEU A 653 -4.70 30.46 12.94
C LEU A 653 -4.16 31.49 11.96
N LYS A 654 -3.46 32.50 12.48
CA LYS A 654 -3.00 33.64 11.70
C LYS A 654 -2.03 33.20 10.61
N LYS A 655 -2.27 33.58 9.36
CA LYS A 655 -1.30 33.41 8.27
C LYS A 655 -0.30 34.56 8.32
N THR A 656 0.95 34.29 8.67
CA THR A 656 2.01 35.30 8.75
C THR A 656 2.81 35.35 7.44
N ASN A 657 3.01 36.56 6.90
CA ASN A 657 3.92 36.79 5.78
C ASN A 657 5.33 37.06 6.35
N GLY A 658 6.12 36.00 6.53
CA GLY A 658 7.51 36.09 7.02
C GLY A 658 7.79 35.29 8.29
N ALA A 659 9.08 35.01 8.53
CA ALA A 659 9.64 33.98 9.42
C ALA A 659 9.37 34.11 10.94
N SER A 660 8.33 34.82 11.37
CA SER A 660 7.96 34.89 12.78
C SER A 660 6.74 34.01 13.10
N THR A 661 7.08 32.82 13.60
CA THR A 661 6.37 31.94 14.54
C THR A 661 5.10 31.17 14.09
N VAL A 662 5.27 29.84 14.12
CA VAL A 662 4.31 28.72 14.36
C VAL A 662 3.78 27.89 13.17
N LEU A 663 3.65 28.43 11.95
CA LEU A 663 3.15 27.61 10.82
C LEU A 663 4.28 26.86 10.10
N GLU A 664 4.64 25.68 10.61
CA GLU A 664 5.47 24.74 9.85
C GLU A 664 4.57 24.00 8.84
N THR A 665 4.67 24.35 7.56
CA THR A 665 4.14 23.51 6.48
C THR A 665 5.07 22.34 6.25
N VAL A 666 4.53 21.13 6.25
CA VAL A 666 5.28 19.88 6.05
C VAL A 666 4.73 19.12 4.86
N SER A 667 5.63 18.50 4.10
CA SER A 667 5.25 17.66 2.96
C SER A 667 4.75 16.29 3.43
N GLN A 668 3.93 15.63 2.60
CA GLN A 668 3.52 14.23 2.76
C GLN A 668 4.68 13.25 2.98
N TYR A 669 5.90 13.59 2.56
CA TYR A 669 7.08 12.74 2.69
C TYR A 669 7.80 12.90 4.03
N ASP A 670 7.52 13.94 4.82
CA ASP A 670 8.08 14.15 6.16
C ASP A 670 7.32 13.33 7.22
N LEU A 671 7.24 12.01 7.06
CA LEU A 671 6.40 11.13 7.90
C LEU A 671 6.67 11.32 9.41
N ALA A 672 7.92 11.52 9.82
CA ALA A 672 8.28 11.80 11.21
C ALA A 672 7.59 13.08 11.75
N LYS A 673 7.55 14.14 10.94
CA LYS A 673 6.87 15.40 11.29
C LYS A 673 5.35 15.26 11.23
N LEU A 674 4.84 14.36 10.40
CA LEU A 674 3.43 13.98 10.32
C LEU A 674 2.99 13.08 11.49
N GLY A 675 3.90 12.67 12.37
CA GLY A 675 3.61 11.94 13.60
C GLY A 675 4.04 10.47 13.59
N PHE A 676 4.64 9.96 12.51
CA PHE A 676 5.18 8.60 12.53
C PHE A 676 6.37 8.49 13.47
N ARG A 677 6.33 7.54 14.39
CA ARG A 677 7.38 7.37 15.42
C ARG A 677 7.68 5.91 15.66
N ILE A 678 8.98 5.57 15.67
CA ILE A 678 9.42 4.24 16.07
C ILE A 678 9.16 4.06 17.56
N VAL A 679 8.56 2.93 17.91
CA VAL A 679 8.37 2.51 19.29
C VAL A 679 9.04 1.16 19.49
N GLU A 680 9.94 1.09 20.47
CA GLU A 680 10.76 -0.08 20.78
C GLU A 680 10.96 -0.15 22.28
N GLU A 681 10.97 -1.37 22.83
CA GLU A 681 11.34 -1.60 24.22
C GLU A 681 12.82 -1.31 24.46
N GLN A 682 13.15 -0.66 25.59
CA GLN A 682 14.54 -0.33 25.91
C GLN A 682 15.33 -1.52 26.48
N ASN A 683 14.70 -2.68 26.67
CA ASN A 683 15.35 -3.89 27.15
C ASN A 683 15.71 -4.82 25.96
N SER A 684 16.82 -5.54 26.07
CA SER A 684 17.30 -6.46 25.01
C SER A 684 16.63 -7.83 25.02
N ASN A 685 15.69 -8.07 25.93
CA ASN A 685 15.09 -9.38 26.22
C ASN A 685 13.60 -9.45 25.83
N SER A 686 13.11 -8.52 25.00
CA SER A 686 11.71 -8.50 24.56
C SER A 686 11.31 -9.86 24.02
N ASP A 687 10.29 -10.46 24.65
CA ASP A 687 9.76 -11.79 24.34
C ASP A 687 8.51 -11.70 23.44
N GLY A 688 8.20 -10.49 22.95
CA GLY A 688 6.97 -10.22 22.21
C GLY A 688 5.77 -9.87 23.11
N PHE A 689 5.92 -9.92 24.43
CA PHE A 689 4.94 -9.35 25.37
C PHE A 689 5.44 -7.98 25.85
N LEU A 690 4.52 -7.02 25.85
CA LEU A 690 4.80 -5.65 26.25
C LEU A 690 5.26 -5.57 27.71
N ASP A 691 6.48 -5.09 27.94
CA ASP A 691 6.94 -4.66 29.26
C ASP A 691 6.79 -3.14 29.41
N LYS A 692 5.61 -2.71 29.88
CA LYS A 692 5.20 -1.29 29.93
C LYS A 692 6.23 -0.36 30.57
N ASP A 693 6.92 -0.81 31.61
CA ASP A 693 7.90 0.00 32.34
C ASP A 693 9.18 0.27 31.53
N ASN A 694 9.47 -0.57 30.53
CA ASN A 694 10.63 -0.43 29.65
C ASN A 694 10.33 0.38 28.38
N MET A 695 9.12 0.93 28.26
CA MET A 695 8.71 1.71 27.09
C MET A 695 9.13 3.19 27.17
N PRO A 696 9.36 3.84 26.02
CA PRO A 696 9.54 5.29 25.95
C PRO A 696 8.35 6.05 26.57
N ILE A 697 8.63 7.22 27.15
CA ILE A 697 7.63 8.05 27.84
C ILE A 697 6.42 8.36 26.95
N PHE A 698 6.66 8.75 25.69
CA PHE A 698 5.56 9.07 24.76
C PHE A 698 4.60 7.90 24.52
N PHE A 699 5.09 6.66 24.59
CA PHE A 699 4.25 5.47 24.44
C PHE A 699 3.46 5.22 25.72
N LYS A 700 4.08 5.38 26.89
CA LYS A 700 3.39 5.27 28.19
C LYS A 700 2.25 6.27 28.30
N ASP A 701 2.46 7.52 27.87
CA ASP A 701 1.42 8.55 27.87
C ASP A 701 0.24 8.12 26.98
N LEU A 702 0.53 7.70 25.74
CA LEU A 702 -0.49 7.24 24.80
C LEU A 702 -1.21 5.97 25.29
N TYR A 703 -0.49 5.04 25.92
CA TYR A 703 -1.05 3.83 26.52
C TYR A 703 -2.08 4.18 27.60
N ASN A 704 -1.73 5.13 28.49
CA ASN A 704 -2.64 5.61 29.53
C ASN A 704 -3.85 6.34 28.95
N GLU A 705 -3.71 7.06 27.83
CA GLU A 705 -4.84 7.69 27.15
C GLU A 705 -5.80 6.67 26.53
N ILE A 706 -5.28 5.54 26.03
CA ILE A 706 -6.10 4.45 25.51
C ILE A 706 -6.84 3.73 26.64
N ASP A 707 -6.15 3.42 27.74
CA ASP A 707 -6.79 2.90 28.97
C ASP A 707 -7.86 3.89 29.51
N ALA A 708 -7.61 5.20 29.39
CA ALA A 708 -8.53 6.23 29.84
C ALA A 708 -9.88 6.30 29.08
N VAL A 709 -9.96 5.80 27.84
CA VAL A 709 -11.25 5.70 27.11
C VAL A 709 -12.03 4.44 27.48
N GLY A 710 -11.43 3.57 28.29
CA GLY A 710 -11.91 2.28 28.74
C GLY A 710 -12.36 2.24 30.20
N ASP A 711 -11.94 1.18 30.89
CA ASP A 711 -12.28 0.95 32.30
C ASP A 711 -11.25 1.54 33.28
N LYS A 712 -10.10 2.02 32.76
CA LYS A 712 -9.04 2.68 33.52
C LYS A 712 -8.37 1.79 34.56
N ASN A 713 -8.25 0.50 34.25
CA ASN A 713 -7.66 -0.47 35.15
C ASN A 713 -6.11 -0.50 35.08
N GLY A 714 -5.51 0.27 34.16
CA GLY A 714 -4.06 0.35 33.96
C GLY A 714 -3.50 -0.67 32.97
N GLU A 715 -4.37 -1.40 32.25
CA GLU A 715 -4.04 -2.40 31.26
C GLU A 715 -4.89 -2.21 29.99
N VAL A 716 -4.24 -2.01 28.84
CA VAL A 716 -4.93 -1.81 27.57
C VAL A 716 -5.40 -3.16 27.01
N THR A 717 -6.72 -3.27 26.81
CA THR A 717 -7.39 -4.45 26.28
C THR A 717 -7.87 -4.25 24.84
N PRO A 718 -8.17 -5.33 24.09
CA PRO A 718 -8.76 -5.22 22.75
C PRO A 718 -10.07 -4.41 22.70
N GLN A 719 -10.83 -4.37 23.80
CA GLN A 719 -12.05 -3.58 23.88
C GLN A 719 -11.74 -2.08 23.96
N GLU A 720 -10.67 -1.68 24.61
CA GLU A 720 -10.27 -0.27 24.75
C GLU A 720 -9.59 0.23 23.48
N LEU A 721 -8.82 -0.64 22.81
CA LEU A 721 -8.35 -0.42 21.46
C LEU A 721 -9.50 -0.12 20.49
N LYS A 722 -10.58 -0.91 20.57
CA LYS A 722 -11.80 -0.69 19.80
C LYS A 722 -12.49 0.64 20.12
N GLU A 723 -12.60 1.01 21.40
CA GLU A 723 -13.14 2.33 21.78
C GLU A 723 -12.22 3.49 21.37
N GLY A 724 -10.91 3.26 21.34
CA GLY A 724 -9.90 4.18 20.87
C GLY A 724 -10.00 4.45 19.36
N LEU A 725 -10.37 3.45 18.56
CA LEU A 725 -10.65 3.65 17.12
C LEU A 725 -11.75 4.71 16.86
N ARG A 726 -12.69 4.89 17.79
CA ARG A 726 -13.77 5.89 17.70
C ARG A 726 -13.33 7.30 18.07
N ALA A 727 -12.12 7.49 18.60
CA ALA A 727 -11.54 8.79 18.92
C ALA A 727 -10.52 9.17 17.82
N PRO A 728 -10.87 10.04 16.84
CA PRO A 728 -10.04 10.28 15.66
C PRO A 728 -8.60 10.72 15.96
N ASP A 729 -8.40 11.62 16.92
CA ASP A 729 -7.07 12.09 17.34
C ASP A 729 -6.23 10.98 17.98
N LEU A 730 -6.82 10.24 18.94
CA LEU A 730 -6.14 9.13 19.60
C LEU A 730 -5.75 8.04 18.60
N ARG A 731 -6.69 7.67 17.72
CA ARG A 731 -6.46 6.73 16.61
C ARG A 731 -5.36 7.21 15.68
N GLU A 732 -5.33 8.49 15.32
CA GLU A 732 -4.32 9.05 14.43
C GLU A 732 -2.92 8.93 15.03
N ARG A 733 -2.73 9.32 16.30
CA ARG A 733 -1.44 9.21 16.98
C ARG A 733 -0.99 7.75 17.12
N TRP A 734 -1.91 6.87 17.48
CA TRP A 734 -1.63 5.45 17.67
C TRP A 734 -1.35 4.69 16.38
N SER A 735 -2.14 4.90 15.32
CA SER A 735 -1.93 4.25 14.02
C SER A 735 -0.65 4.68 13.31
N LYS A 736 -0.01 5.77 13.76
CA LYS A 736 1.29 6.25 13.26
C LYS A 736 2.48 5.72 14.07
N LEU A 737 2.27 4.91 15.10
CA LEU A 737 3.37 4.18 15.73
C LEU A 737 3.94 3.15 14.75
N VAL A 738 5.27 3.06 14.71
CA VAL A 738 6.03 2.04 13.97
C VAL A 738 6.66 1.11 14.98
N ALA A 739 6.03 -0.02 15.26
CA ALA A 739 6.41 -0.88 16.38
C ALA A 739 7.53 -1.84 16.02
N HIS A 740 8.62 -1.80 16.77
CA HIS A 740 9.72 -2.75 16.66
C HIS A 740 9.58 -3.83 17.74
N HIS A 741 9.29 -5.06 17.32
CA HIS A 741 9.17 -6.19 18.22
C HIS A 741 9.53 -7.50 17.50
N PRO A 742 9.81 -8.58 18.26
CA PRO A 742 10.00 -9.91 17.68
C PRO A 742 8.74 -10.41 16.95
N THR A 743 8.89 -10.96 15.75
CA THR A 743 7.78 -11.52 14.98
C THR A 743 7.19 -12.78 15.63
N GLU A 744 5.87 -12.93 15.64
CA GLU A 744 5.19 -14.12 16.19
C GLU A 744 5.36 -15.37 15.30
N TRP A 745 5.82 -15.21 14.07
CA TRP A 745 5.86 -16.26 13.05
C TRP A 745 7.17 -17.07 13.01
N GLN A 746 8.11 -16.80 13.92
CA GLN A 746 9.46 -17.40 13.91
C GLN A 746 9.69 -18.47 14.97
N ALA A 747 9.41 -18.16 16.23
CA ALA A 747 9.80 -19.01 17.35
C ALA A 747 8.74 -20.09 17.61
N LYS A 748 9.17 -21.35 17.72
CA LYS A 748 8.31 -22.44 18.16
C LYS A 748 7.93 -22.27 19.63
N SER A 749 6.77 -22.79 20.01
CA SER A 749 6.19 -22.71 21.34
C SER A 749 7.07 -23.25 22.47
N SER A 750 8.04 -24.12 22.15
CA SER A 750 9.04 -24.66 23.08
C SER A 750 10.19 -23.70 23.41
N GLU A 751 10.35 -22.62 22.65
CA GLU A 751 11.43 -21.66 22.83
C GLU A 751 11.15 -20.67 23.98
N VAL A 752 12.22 -20.11 24.56
CA VAL A 752 12.16 -19.23 25.76
C VAL A 752 11.21 -18.04 25.57
N LYS A 753 11.07 -17.54 24.34
CA LYS A 753 10.13 -16.47 23.97
C LYS A 753 8.69 -16.74 24.48
N TRP A 754 8.25 -17.99 24.48
CA TRP A 754 6.88 -18.37 24.87
C TRP A 754 6.75 -18.82 26.33
N GLN A 755 7.77 -18.59 27.17
CA GLN A 755 7.72 -18.94 28.59
C GLN A 755 6.60 -18.19 29.33
N ARG A 756 6.37 -16.91 29.00
CA ARG A 756 5.29 -16.11 29.60
C ARG A 756 3.90 -16.70 29.29
N LEU A 757 3.69 -17.20 28.06
CA LEU A 757 2.45 -17.90 27.68
C LEU A 757 2.22 -19.16 28.53
N THR A 758 3.28 -19.93 28.77
CA THR A 758 3.23 -21.13 29.64
C THR A 758 2.80 -20.76 31.06
N SER A 759 3.31 -19.65 31.60
CA SER A 759 2.90 -19.14 32.91
C SER A 759 1.44 -18.67 32.92
N LEU A 760 1.02 -17.91 31.91
CA LEU A 760 -0.35 -17.38 31.77
C LEU A 760 -1.40 -18.49 31.68
N LEU A 761 -1.10 -19.59 31.00
CA LEU A 761 -2.03 -20.71 30.78
C LEU A 761 -1.78 -21.90 31.71
N SER A 762 -0.97 -21.74 32.76
CA SER A 762 -0.63 -22.82 33.71
C SER A 762 -1.86 -23.42 34.42
N SER A 763 -2.94 -22.64 34.57
CA SER A 763 -4.22 -23.09 35.12
C SER A 763 -5.10 -23.85 34.12
N ASN A 764 -4.74 -23.86 32.83
CA ASN A 764 -5.47 -24.57 31.77
C ASN A 764 -4.51 -25.32 30.82
N PRO A 765 -3.97 -26.48 31.24
CA PRO A 765 -2.99 -27.25 30.47
C PRO A 765 -3.47 -27.69 29.08
N GLU A 766 -4.76 -27.99 28.92
CA GLU A 766 -5.34 -28.39 27.63
C GLU A 766 -5.39 -27.22 26.65
N LEU A 767 -5.70 -26.01 27.13
CA LEU A 767 -5.62 -24.81 26.31
C LEU A 767 -4.17 -24.47 25.95
N LEU A 768 -3.25 -24.57 26.91
CA LEU A 768 -1.82 -24.37 26.66
C LEU A 768 -1.32 -25.31 25.56
N LYS A 769 -1.63 -26.62 25.66
CA LYS A 769 -1.26 -27.60 24.64
C LYS A 769 -1.83 -27.25 23.26
N HIS A 770 -3.11 -26.89 23.19
CA HIS A 770 -3.74 -26.44 21.94
C HIS A 770 -3.01 -25.23 21.32
N GLU A 771 -2.71 -24.22 22.13
CA GLU A 771 -2.00 -23.02 21.69
C GLU A 771 -0.57 -23.32 21.24
N GLN A 772 0.14 -24.21 21.93
CA GLN A 772 1.49 -24.65 21.56
C GLN A 772 1.51 -25.36 20.20
N GLU A 773 0.60 -26.33 19.99
CA GLU A 773 0.46 -27.02 18.70
C GLU A 773 0.11 -26.03 17.57
N ARG A 774 -0.75 -25.06 17.85
CA ARG A 774 -1.16 -24.05 16.87
C ARG A 774 -0.01 -23.10 16.52
N ILE A 775 0.73 -22.60 17.51
CA ILE A 775 1.92 -21.75 17.31
C ILE A 775 2.93 -22.48 16.42
N ASP A 776 3.27 -23.72 16.76
CA ASP A 776 4.25 -24.51 16.01
C ASP A 776 3.86 -24.71 14.55
N ASN A 777 2.56 -24.87 14.26
CA ASN A 777 2.02 -25.01 12.91
C ASN A 777 1.92 -23.70 12.13
N LEU A 778 1.88 -22.55 12.83
CA LEU A 778 1.87 -21.22 12.23
C LEU A 778 3.26 -20.69 11.91
N VAL A 779 4.32 -21.23 12.52
CA VAL A 779 5.70 -20.82 12.24
C VAL A 779 6.08 -21.10 10.77
N PHE A 780 6.70 -20.10 10.15
CA PHE A 780 7.24 -20.18 8.78
C PHE A 780 8.46 -19.29 8.54
N TRP A 781 8.78 -18.38 9.47
CA TRP A 781 9.75 -17.29 9.22
C TRP A 781 11.15 -17.80 8.85
N ASN A 782 11.60 -18.88 9.49
CA ASN A 782 12.91 -19.48 9.24
C ASN A 782 12.96 -20.28 7.91
N ASP A 783 11.80 -20.62 7.32
CA ASP A 783 11.71 -21.29 6.02
C ASP A 783 11.85 -20.32 4.84
N LEU A 784 11.90 -19.01 5.10
CA LEU A 784 12.00 -17.95 4.08
C LEU A 784 13.38 -17.82 3.43
N SER A 785 14.25 -18.83 3.53
CA SER A 785 15.56 -18.80 2.85
C SER A 785 15.36 -18.71 1.33
N PRO A 786 15.99 -17.75 0.61
CA PRO A 786 17.18 -16.95 0.99
C PRO A 786 16.91 -15.51 1.50
N LEU A 787 15.67 -15.13 1.83
CA LEU A 787 15.29 -13.75 2.18
C LEU A 787 15.98 -13.22 3.46
N ALA A 788 16.35 -14.11 4.38
CA ALA A 788 17.09 -13.82 5.62
C ALA A 788 16.50 -12.65 6.43
N LEU A 789 15.19 -12.67 6.70
CA LEU A 789 14.54 -11.67 7.55
C LEU A 789 14.99 -11.80 9.02
N PRO A 790 15.22 -10.68 9.72
CA PRO A 790 15.57 -10.71 11.15
C PRO A 790 14.40 -11.19 12.01
N ALA A 791 14.70 -11.57 13.25
CA ALA A 791 13.72 -12.00 14.25
C ALA A 791 12.79 -10.88 14.70
N SER A 792 13.28 -9.63 14.69
CA SER A 792 12.52 -8.43 15.02
C SER A 792 12.44 -7.51 13.80
N VAL A 793 11.25 -6.97 13.56
CA VAL A 793 10.96 -6.11 12.42
C VAL A 793 10.09 -4.92 12.86
N HIS A 794 10.04 -3.90 12.01
CA HIS A 794 9.25 -2.70 12.25
C HIS A 794 7.89 -2.83 11.57
N HIS A 795 6.82 -2.88 12.36
CA HIS A 795 5.45 -2.97 11.89
C HIS A 795 4.82 -1.58 11.74
N PHE A 796 4.09 -1.39 10.64
CA PHE A 796 3.25 -0.22 10.42
C PHE A 796 1.78 -0.63 10.52
N HIS A 797 0.92 0.26 11.02
CA HIS A 797 -0.52 0.08 10.85
C HIS A 797 -0.86 0.08 9.35
N PRO A 798 -1.44 -1.00 8.78
CA PRO A 798 -1.60 -1.13 7.33
C PRO A 798 -2.41 0.00 6.67
N ILE A 799 -3.55 0.39 7.27
CA ILE A 799 -4.41 1.46 6.72
C ILE A 799 -3.71 2.83 6.75
N ALA A 800 -3.11 3.22 7.88
CA ALA A 800 -2.44 4.51 8.03
C ALA A 800 -1.23 4.64 7.10
N PHE A 801 -0.43 3.58 6.96
CA PHE A 801 0.71 3.54 6.04
C PHE A 801 0.28 3.73 4.59
N ILE A 802 -0.72 2.96 4.13
CA ILE A 802 -1.27 3.09 2.77
C ILE A 802 -1.85 4.50 2.56
N ALA A 803 -2.61 5.02 3.53
CA ALA A 803 -3.22 6.34 3.43
C ALA A 803 -2.17 7.46 3.28
N GLN A 804 -1.01 7.33 3.94
CA GLN A 804 0.06 8.30 3.87
C GLN A 804 0.85 8.23 2.55
N LEU A 805 1.09 7.03 2.02
CA LEU A 805 1.89 6.85 0.79
C LEU A 805 1.08 6.92 -0.51
N THR A 806 -0.24 6.96 -0.40
CA THR A 806 -1.08 7.15 -1.57
C THR A 806 -1.07 8.64 -1.96
N ASP A 807 -0.29 8.97 -2.99
CA ASP A 807 -0.11 10.28 -3.65
C ASP A 807 -1.38 11.01 -4.08
N LYS A 808 -2.53 10.38 -3.89
CA LYS A 808 -3.79 11.01 -4.19
C LYS A 808 -4.06 12.05 -3.10
N VAL A 809 -3.58 13.29 -3.28
CA VAL A 809 -4.57 14.38 -3.29
C VAL A 809 -5.70 13.80 -4.12
N PRO A 810 -6.88 13.54 -3.52
CA PRO A 810 -7.89 12.75 -4.17
C PRO A 810 -7.97 13.17 -5.63
N ASP A 811 -8.03 12.20 -6.53
CA ASP A 811 -8.44 12.44 -7.91
C ASP A 811 -9.94 12.78 -7.85
N ASP A 812 -10.28 13.76 -7.02
CA ASP A 812 -11.59 14.16 -6.63
C ASP A 812 -12.10 15.12 -7.67
N GLU A 813 -13.40 15.13 -7.73
CA GLU A 813 -14.18 16.01 -8.56
C GLU A 813 -13.74 17.48 -8.42
N PHE A 814 -13.27 17.87 -7.22
CA PHE A 814 -12.69 19.17 -6.93
C PHE A 814 -11.42 19.47 -7.75
N THR A 815 -10.45 18.56 -7.78
CA THR A 815 -9.19 18.77 -8.50
C THR A 815 -9.41 18.86 -10.02
N TYR A 816 -10.30 18.02 -10.58
CA TYR A 816 -10.65 18.08 -12.00
C TYR A 816 -11.36 19.37 -12.36
N LEU A 817 -12.29 19.83 -11.51
CA LEU A 817 -12.95 21.11 -11.69
C LEU A 817 -11.93 22.26 -11.63
N ALA A 818 -11.10 22.33 -10.59
CA ALA A 818 -10.11 23.38 -10.40
C ALA A 818 -9.11 23.46 -11.57
N ARG A 819 -8.57 22.31 -12.00
CA ARG A 819 -7.63 22.23 -13.14
C ARG A 819 -8.28 22.70 -14.44
N THR A 820 -9.55 22.37 -14.65
CA THR A 820 -10.29 22.81 -15.84
C THR A 820 -10.52 24.32 -15.80
N ILE A 821 -10.94 24.87 -14.66
CA ILE A 821 -11.05 26.33 -14.49
C ILE A 821 -9.70 27.02 -14.72
N TYR A 822 -8.59 26.41 -14.29
CA TYR A 822 -7.25 26.93 -14.56
C TYR A 822 -6.89 26.90 -16.05
N GLY A 823 -7.20 25.81 -16.75
CA GLY A 823 -6.99 25.71 -18.20
C GLY A 823 -7.79 26.76 -18.98
N GLU A 824 -9.03 27.01 -18.55
CA GLU A 824 -9.97 27.85 -19.28
C GLU A 824 -9.92 29.33 -18.89
N ALA A 825 -9.58 29.66 -17.65
CA ALA A 825 -9.80 30.99 -17.07
C ALA A 825 -8.67 31.48 -16.14
N ARG A 826 -7.47 30.87 -16.12
CA ARG A 826 -6.36 31.32 -15.23
C ARG A 826 -5.98 32.80 -15.38
N GLY A 827 -6.09 33.36 -16.59
CA GLY A 827 -5.76 34.77 -16.87
C GLY A 827 -6.92 35.75 -16.68
N GLN A 828 -8.07 35.28 -16.19
CA GLN A 828 -9.33 36.04 -16.17
C GLN A 828 -9.71 36.45 -14.74
N SER A 829 -10.74 37.30 -14.63
CA SER A 829 -11.29 37.73 -13.34
C SER A 829 -11.76 36.55 -12.48
N TYR A 830 -11.84 36.74 -11.16
CA TYR A 830 -12.32 35.68 -10.26
C TYR A 830 -13.77 35.29 -10.58
N GLU A 831 -14.61 36.26 -10.93
CA GLU A 831 -16.00 36.04 -11.35
C GLU A 831 -16.08 35.22 -12.64
N SER A 832 -15.12 35.38 -13.55
CA SER A 832 -15.03 34.56 -14.76
C SER A 832 -14.65 33.12 -14.43
N LYS A 833 -13.76 32.90 -13.46
CA LYS A 833 -13.40 31.57 -12.96
C LYS A 833 -14.63 30.86 -12.35
N ILE A 834 -15.42 31.58 -11.56
CA ILE A 834 -16.70 31.09 -11.01
C ILE A 834 -17.69 30.74 -12.12
N ALA A 835 -17.86 31.61 -13.12
CA ALA A 835 -18.78 31.39 -14.23
C ALA A 835 -18.43 30.14 -15.06
N VAL A 836 -17.15 29.91 -15.35
CA VAL A 836 -16.69 28.67 -16.01
C VAL A 836 -16.97 27.44 -15.14
N GLY A 837 -16.74 27.52 -13.83
CA GLY A 837 -17.09 26.45 -12.90
C GLY A 837 -18.58 26.10 -12.95
N TRP A 838 -19.46 27.09 -12.98
CA TRP A 838 -20.91 26.88 -13.09
C TRP A 838 -21.32 26.25 -14.42
N ILE A 839 -20.66 26.56 -15.53
CA ILE A 839 -20.90 25.84 -16.79
C ILE A 839 -20.61 24.34 -16.64
N ILE A 840 -19.49 23.99 -15.99
CA ILE A 840 -19.14 22.59 -15.77
C ILE A 840 -20.19 21.91 -14.89
N ARG A 841 -20.64 22.57 -13.80
CA ARG A 841 -21.70 22.06 -12.93
C ARG A 841 -23.05 21.93 -13.64
N ASN A 842 -23.40 22.87 -14.51
CA ASN A 842 -24.60 22.78 -15.33
C ASN A 842 -24.54 21.58 -16.29
N ARG A 843 -23.39 21.35 -16.94
CA ARG A 843 -23.17 20.16 -17.79
C ARG A 843 -23.30 18.87 -16.99
N LEU A 844 -22.76 18.83 -15.76
CA LEU A 844 -22.93 17.71 -14.84
C LEU A 844 -24.41 17.43 -14.54
N ALA A 845 -25.19 18.46 -14.23
CA ALA A 845 -26.63 18.32 -13.96
C ALA A 845 -27.43 17.75 -15.15
N THR A 846 -26.94 17.91 -16.39
CA THR A 846 -27.60 17.30 -17.57
C THR A 846 -27.33 15.80 -17.72
N GLY A 847 -26.26 15.26 -17.13
CA GLY A 847 -25.80 13.88 -17.33
C GLY A 847 -25.31 13.54 -18.75
N ARG A 848 -25.36 14.47 -19.70
CA ARG A 848 -25.08 14.21 -21.12
C ARG A 848 -23.61 13.86 -21.41
N TRP A 849 -22.68 14.45 -20.64
CA TRP A 849 -21.23 14.30 -20.85
C TRP A 849 -20.55 13.51 -19.75
N GLY A 850 -21.31 13.00 -18.79
CA GLY A 850 -20.79 12.35 -17.60
C GLY A 850 -21.67 12.60 -16.39
N ASP A 851 -21.51 11.74 -15.38
CA ASP A 851 -22.17 11.79 -14.08
C ASP A 851 -21.25 12.30 -12.96
N SER A 852 -20.07 12.83 -13.35
CA SER A 852 -19.10 13.43 -12.45
C SER A 852 -18.39 14.62 -13.11
N TYR A 853 -17.85 15.56 -12.32
CA TYR A 853 -17.00 16.65 -12.84
C TYR A 853 -15.84 16.08 -13.66
N LYS A 854 -15.16 15.03 -13.19
CA LYS A 854 -14.08 14.37 -13.93
C LYS A 854 -14.55 13.90 -15.32
N SER A 855 -15.67 13.18 -15.39
CA SER A 855 -16.19 12.66 -16.65
C SER A 855 -16.64 13.79 -17.59
N VAL A 856 -17.29 14.84 -17.06
CA VAL A 856 -17.68 16.04 -17.82
C VAL A 856 -16.48 16.78 -18.40
N VAL A 857 -15.44 17.05 -17.61
CA VAL A 857 -14.32 17.87 -18.07
C VAL A 857 -13.37 17.12 -19.00
N THR A 858 -13.29 15.79 -18.85
CA THR A 858 -12.48 14.93 -19.73
C THR A 858 -13.27 14.35 -20.90
N ALA A 859 -14.57 14.65 -21.00
CA ALA A 859 -15.38 14.25 -22.13
C ALA A 859 -14.82 14.83 -23.43
N ARG A 860 -14.85 14.00 -24.48
CA ARG A 860 -14.25 14.30 -25.78
C ARG A 860 -14.69 15.68 -26.28
N LEU A 861 -13.70 16.53 -26.57
CA LEU A 861 -13.85 17.88 -27.12
C LEU A 861 -14.59 18.89 -26.22
N GLN A 862 -14.83 18.59 -24.94
CA GLN A 862 -15.49 19.56 -24.05
C GLN A 862 -14.55 20.66 -23.54
N PHE A 863 -13.28 20.31 -23.28
CA PHE A 863 -12.24 21.22 -22.81
C PHE A 863 -10.90 20.80 -23.42
N THR A 864 -10.34 21.64 -24.29
CA THR A 864 -9.16 21.28 -25.09
C THR A 864 -7.90 21.16 -24.25
N CYS A 865 -7.83 21.85 -23.11
CA CYS A 865 -6.72 21.77 -22.15
C CYS A 865 -6.47 20.34 -21.63
N TRP A 866 -7.45 19.42 -21.73
CA TRP A 866 -7.25 18.00 -21.38
C TRP A 866 -6.70 17.13 -22.52
N SER A 867 -6.42 17.71 -23.70
CA SER A 867 -5.86 17.00 -24.84
C SER A 867 -4.46 17.49 -25.18
N GLN A 868 -3.46 16.65 -24.89
CA GLN A 868 -2.06 16.92 -25.26
C GLN A 868 -1.87 17.12 -26.77
N SER A 869 -2.72 16.52 -27.60
CA SER A 869 -2.65 16.63 -29.06
C SER A 869 -3.28 17.90 -29.64
N ILE A 870 -4.30 18.46 -28.96
CA ILE A 870 -5.05 19.62 -29.46
C ILE A 870 -4.53 20.90 -28.81
N ASP A 871 -4.25 20.88 -27.51
CA ASP A 871 -3.69 22.01 -26.77
C ASP A 871 -2.54 21.53 -25.86
N PRO A 872 -1.34 21.31 -26.42
CA PRO A 872 -0.18 20.86 -25.64
C PRO A 872 0.19 21.81 -24.49
N ASN A 873 -0.02 23.12 -24.69
CA ASN A 873 0.33 24.15 -23.72
C ASN A 873 -0.68 24.21 -22.56
N GLY A 874 -1.98 24.15 -22.86
CA GLY A 874 -3.03 24.01 -21.84
C GLY A 874 -2.89 22.69 -21.09
N TYR A 875 -2.59 21.60 -21.79
CA TYR A 875 -2.32 20.30 -21.18
C TYR A 875 -1.17 20.34 -20.19
N ALA A 876 -0.03 20.93 -20.57
CA ALA A 876 1.09 21.12 -19.66
C ALA A 876 0.71 22.01 -18.46
N ALA A 877 -0.06 23.07 -18.70
CA ALA A 877 -0.47 24.02 -17.66
C ALA A 877 -1.39 23.40 -16.60
N ILE A 878 -2.38 22.60 -16.98
CA ILE A 878 -3.32 22.01 -16.01
C ILE A 878 -2.71 20.85 -15.23
N HIS A 879 -1.67 20.21 -15.77
CA HIS A 879 -0.92 19.14 -15.09
C HIS A 879 0.16 19.69 -14.16
N ASN A 880 0.54 20.96 -14.30
CA ASN A 880 1.45 21.65 -13.40
C ASN A 880 0.96 23.10 -13.10
N PRO A 881 -0.21 23.26 -12.47
CA PRO A 881 -0.75 24.58 -12.19
C PRO A 881 0.01 25.23 -11.03
N VAL A 882 0.34 26.52 -11.18
CA VAL A 882 1.18 27.25 -10.23
C VAL A 882 0.68 28.69 -10.01
N GLY A 883 1.10 29.27 -8.89
CA GLY A 883 0.94 30.69 -8.56
C GLY A 883 -0.46 31.09 -8.10
N GLN A 884 -0.66 32.39 -7.87
CA GLN A 884 -1.94 32.96 -7.43
C GLN A 884 -3.14 32.55 -8.32
N PRO A 885 -3.01 32.49 -9.66
CA PRO A 885 -4.10 32.01 -10.50
C PRO A 885 -4.57 30.59 -10.17
N TRP A 886 -3.67 29.72 -9.68
CA TRP A 886 -4.05 28.36 -9.28
C TRP A 886 -4.83 28.37 -7.97
N GLU A 887 -4.41 29.18 -7.00
CA GLU A 887 -5.14 29.37 -5.74
C GLU A 887 -6.55 29.91 -5.99
N ASP A 888 -6.69 30.91 -6.87
CA ASP A 888 -8.00 31.44 -7.27
C ASP A 888 -8.88 30.37 -7.92
N CYS A 889 -8.33 29.51 -8.78
CA CYS A 889 -9.09 28.43 -9.41
C CYS A 889 -9.53 27.35 -8.40
N LYS A 890 -8.70 27.04 -7.40
CA LYS A 890 -9.09 26.16 -6.29
C LYS A 890 -10.22 26.78 -5.46
N HIS A 891 -10.14 28.07 -5.15
CA HIS A 891 -11.21 28.77 -4.43
C HIS A 891 -12.50 28.78 -5.24
N ALA A 892 -12.43 29.13 -6.52
CA ALA A 892 -13.60 29.14 -7.40
C ALA A 892 -14.26 27.76 -7.54
N ALA A 893 -13.45 26.70 -7.70
CA ALA A 893 -13.95 25.33 -7.75
C ALA A 893 -14.69 24.94 -6.46
N ARG A 894 -14.14 25.30 -5.30
CA ARG A 894 -14.75 25.00 -3.99
C ARG A 894 -16.06 25.73 -3.80
N GLU A 895 -16.09 27.01 -4.15
CA GLU A 895 -17.28 27.85 -4.09
C GLU A 895 -18.40 27.29 -4.97
N VAL A 896 -18.09 26.94 -6.22
CA VAL A 896 -19.05 26.34 -7.14
C VAL A 896 -19.54 24.98 -6.66
N MET A 897 -18.68 24.11 -6.13
CA MET A 897 -19.12 22.78 -5.67
C MET A 897 -20.03 22.86 -4.44
N ASN A 898 -19.78 23.81 -3.54
CA ASN A 898 -20.50 23.93 -2.28
C ASN A 898 -21.76 24.80 -2.40
N ALA A 899 -21.93 25.54 -3.49
CA ALA A 899 -23.06 26.42 -3.69
C ALA A 899 -24.40 25.66 -3.81
N THR A 900 -25.50 26.28 -3.41
CA THR A 900 -26.85 25.77 -3.69
C THR A 900 -27.24 26.05 -5.14
N ASP A 901 -28.18 25.29 -5.69
CA ASP A 901 -28.62 25.49 -7.08
C ASP A 901 -29.23 26.88 -7.33
N ASP A 902 -29.81 27.51 -6.29
CA ASP A 902 -30.33 28.88 -6.32
C ASP A 902 -29.23 29.94 -6.50
N SER A 903 -27.98 29.59 -6.18
CA SER A 903 -26.82 30.48 -6.32
C SER A 903 -26.24 30.49 -7.74
N ASN A 904 -26.86 29.75 -8.68
CA ASN A 904 -26.36 29.62 -10.05
C ASN A 904 -26.54 30.94 -10.83
N PRO A 905 -25.44 31.65 -11.18
CA PRO A 905 -25.53 32.91 -11.93
C PRO A 905 -25.89 32.70 -13.41
N LEU A 906 -25.87 31.46 -13.90
CA LEU A 906 -26.00 31.10 -15.30
C LEU A 906 -27.02 29.95 -15.49
N PRO A 907 -28.28 30.11 -15.05
CA PRO A 907 -29.24 29.01 -15.05
C PRO A 907 -29.50 28.46 -16.46
N GLY A 908 -29.22 27.18 -16.65
CA GLY A 908 -29.42 26.44 -17.90
C GLY A 908 -28.37 26.72 -19.00
N ALA A 909 -27.36 27.55 -18.74
CA ALA A 909 -26.26 27.73 -19.68
C ALA A 909 -25.33 26.50 -19.66
N VAL A 910 -25.01 25.95 -20.82
CA VAL A 910 -24.05 24.82 -20.95
C VAL A 910 -22.99 25.08 -22.01
N ASN A 911 -23.10 26.18 -22.75
CA ASN A 911 -22.17 26.59 -23.79
C ASN A 911 -21.59 27.96 -23.44
N TYR A 912 -20.33 28.18 -23.80
CA TYR A 912 -19.67 29.48 -23.72
C TYR A 912 -18.60 29.61 -24.79
N TYR A 913 -18.23 30.85 -25.10
CA TYR A 913 -16.99 31.15 -25.81
C TYR A 913 -16.46 32.51 -25.35
N SER A 914 -15.19 32.77 -25.63
CA SER A 914 -14.57 34.09 -25.47
C SER A 914 -14.59 34.83 -26.81
N PRO A 915 -15.33 35.94 -26.96
CA PRO A 915 -15.30 36.72 -28.20
C PRO A 915 -13.91 37.22 -28.56
N THR A 916 -13.11 37.62 -27.58
CA THR A 916 -11.72 38.04 -27.81
C THR A 916 -10.88 36.89 -28.37
N ALA A 917 -10.92 35.71 -27.74
CA ALA A 917 -10.16 34.56 -28.23
C ALA A 917 -10.69 34.05 -29.58
N GLN A 918 -12.00 34.07 -29.79
CA GLN A 918 -12.62 33.67 -31.05
C GLN A 918 -12.22 34.61 -32.19
N ALA A 919 -12.21 35.91 -31.96
CA ALA A 919 -11.75 36.88 -32.96
C ALA A 919 -10.27 36.68 -33.30
N GLN A 920 -9.42 36.39 -32.31
CA GLN A 920 -8.00 36.07 -32.53
C GLN A 920 -7.83 34.79 -33.36
N LEU A 921 -8.58 33.74 -33.05
CA LEU A 921 -8.53 32.47 -33.79
C LEU A 921 -9.10 32.60 -35.20
N HIS A 922 -10.21 33.33 -35.37
CA HIS A 922 -10.82 33.63 -36.66
C HIS A 922 -9.86 34.42 -37.57
N ALA A 923 -9.12 35.39 -37.00
CA ALA A 923 -8.11 36.14 -37.74
C ALA A 923 -6.95 35.26 -38.25
N VAL A 924 -6.65 34.16 -37.56
CA VAL A 924 -5.58 33.22 -37.95
C VAL A 924 -6.08 32.16 -38.93
N ASN A 925 -7.28 31.62 -38.71
CA ASN A 925 -7.85 30.56 -39.54
C ASN A 925 -9.38 30.64 -39.60
N PRO A 926 -9.94 31.47 -40.51
CA PRO A 926 -11.37 31.74 -40.56
C PRO A 926 -12.21 30.55 -41.04
N ASP A 927 -11.62 29.63 -41.79
CA ASP A 927 -12.29 28.42 -42.28
C ASP A 927 -12.56 27.40 -41.15
N VAL A 928 -11.72 27.41 -40.11
CA VAL A 928 -11.84 26.51 -38.96
C VAL A 928 -12.57 27.18 -37.80
N TYR A 929 -12.35 28.48 -37.60
CA TYR A 929 -12.92 29.25 -36.49
C TYR A 929 -13.86 30.32 -37.06
N PRO A 930 -15.18 30.13 -37.10
CA PRO A 930 -16.10 31.15 -37.60
C PRO A 930 -16.07 32.40 -36.71
N GLU A 931 -16.43 33.57 -37.25
CA GLU A 931 -16.46 34.82 -36.49
C GLU A 931 -17.32 34.71 -35.22
N THR A 932 -18.43 33.98 -35.33
CA THR A 932 -19.31 33.62 -34.21
C THR A 932 -19.55 32.11 -34.21
N PRO A 933 -19.40 31.41 -33.06
CA PRO A 933 -19.65 29.97 -33.01
C PRO A 933 -21.10 29.61 -33.37
N PRO A 934 -21.37 28.47 -34.03
CA PRO A 934 -22.72 28.12 -34.48
C PRO A 934 -23.77 28.00 -33.37
N PHE A 935 -23.34 27.72 -32.13
CA PHE A 935 -24.24 27.64 -30.97
C PHE A 935 -24.59 29.02 -30.38
N ALA A 936 -23.87 30.08 -30.74
CA ALA A 936 -23.99 31.42 -30.15
C ALA A 936 -25.17 32.20 -30.77
N ILE A 937 -26.37 31.64 -30.65
CA ILE A 937 -27.63 32.22 -31.12
C ILE A 937 -28.13 33.23 -30.07
N GLU A 938 -28.41 34.47 -30.46
CA GLU A 938 -28.74 35.55 -29.51
C GLU A 938 -29.97 35.24 -28.65
N SER A 939 -30.99 34.56 -29.19
CA SER A 939 -32.17 34.13 -28.43
C SER A 939 -31.87 33.09 -27.33
N LYS A 940 -30.71 32.44 -27.38
CA LYS A 940 -30.23 31.48 -26.37
C LYS A 940 -29.23 32.10 -25.38
N ARG A 941 -28.89 33.38 -25.56
CA ARG A 941 -27.88 34.07 -24.74
C ARG A 941 -28.38 34.22 -23.31
N VAL A 942 -27.48 33.94 -22.36
CA VAL A 942 -27.69 34.19 -20.93
C VAL A 942 -26.90 35.45 -20.56
N GLN A 943 -27.52 36.32 -19.76
CA GLN A 943 -26.87 37.54 -19.31
C GLN A 943 -25.65 37.20 -18.46
N ASN A 944 -24.53 37.86 -18.73
CA ASN A 944 -23.32 37.67 -17.94
C ASN A 944 -23.54 38.11 -16.48
N PRO A 945 -22.99 37.37 -15.51
CA PRO A 945 -22.97 37.81 -14.14
C PRO A 945 -22.10 39.06 -13.94
N THR A 946 -22.38 39.79 -12.86
CA THR A 946 -21.58 40.93 -12.43
C THR A 946 -20.10 40.54 -12.34
N GLY A 947 -19.22 41.35 -12.92
CA GLY A 947 -17.77 41.09 -12.94
C GLY A 947 -17.25 40.24 -14.11
N VAL A 948 -18.13 39.72 -14.98
CA VAL A 948 -17.74 38.99 -16.20
C VAL A 948 -18.01 39.83 -17.44
N ARG A 949 -16.94 40.28 -18.10
CA ARG A 949 -17.06 41.16 -19.29
C ARG A 949 -17.56 40.38 -20.50
N ASN A 950 -18.39 41.03 -21.32
CA ASN A 950 -18.96 40.44 -22.54
C ASN A 950 -17.92 40.10 -23.62
N GLU A 951 -16.70 40.62 -23.53
CA GLU A 951 -15.59 40.34 -24.43
C GLU A 951 -14.72 39.16 -23.95
N ASP A 952 -14.76 38.88 -22.64
CA ASP A 952 -14.02 37.77 -22.04
C ASP A 952 -14.82 36.48 -22.20
N TYR A 953 -16.13 36.51 -21.88
CA TYR A 953 -17.02 35.36 -22.03
C TYR A 953 -18.44 35.77 -22.42
N ARG A 954 -19.10 34.90 -23.18
CA ARG A 954 -20.55 34.91 -23.41
C ARG A 954 -21.11 33.51 -23.22
N PHE A 955 -22.27 33.41 -22.57
CA PHE A 955 -22.87 32.13 -22.16
C PHE A 955 -24.20 31.87 -22.87
N TYR A 956 -24.47 30.61 -23.20
CA TYR A 956 -25.64 30.20 -23.99
C TYR A 956 -26.26 28.91 -23.46
N LYS A 957 -27.58 28.81 -23.57
CA LYS A 957 -28.34 27.56 -23.40
C LYS A 957 -28.10 26.62 -24.59
N ASN A 958 -28.43 25.33 -24.43
CA ASN A 958 -28.27 24.33 -25.48
C ASN A 958 -29.16 24.58 -26.71
#